data_AF-A0A3M3XE96-F1
#
_entry.id   AF-A0A3M3XE96-F1
#
_cell.length_a   1.000
_cell.length_b   1.000
_cell.length_c   1.000
_cell.angle_alpha   90.00
_cell.angle_beta   90.00
_cell.angle_gamma   90.00
#
_symmetry.space_group_name_H-M   'P 1'
#
loop_
_entity.id
_entity.type
_entity.pdbx_description
1 polymer ?
#
loop_
_entity_poly.entity_id
_entity_poly.type
_entity_poly.pdbx_seq_one_letter_code
_entity_poly.pdbx_strand_id
1 'polypeptide(L)'
;MTDQAQRLEIATVRAEIGSNITYRFNNDAIDALLIPTDSGNIKNLKQVIADIQQEGAEKISFATKIYPTTAAGISATVAGEIFLVAASNADEIYAVWQNTAGVAVDTGKRAISASAVIAATDAAQASANDAQTAASEATAKVAPFLSPASIDPVARGDGSDLQPGDTYFNTIIQAIKVYSTSGWVAANVTGTDLSAAINTREPTISTGSSGQFWAGDKAFKNINKSDVGLSNLDNTSDINKPVSIAQQNALDLKPDRDSVSISVANITALKSLSTSSAKYAYRQGYSLPGDGGHSFWRFDSSSVATPDDVKVIAPNNGAGRWLLNHNGIISVKLGGAKGDGVTDDFAAITRVHAAFPDVHYPAGNYVVSARLQHVAPYGMYGSGVNITTFTFTGATKGIRVIQNSAAGGVYASGATLLTNSASTTHVGLMIDGSPQYNGDDTALRIIGDRTAKRAYVSHIDTRGTTDNAGWGMGVQFHSIINFSAEDLSNRGVIPANPLTDALIGHGVVVSGNGAVVDFSLRRIWGFYSDTGILMPDYLEGGHIYDYEFVAVRYGILGRYTSGISVLPSSICGSLGMHIGQGHVNCQVAGVLLEKQNQSHVVNQNIYLQTRSIDAPGICVYLTGGNWSTVDSIFCNGDSALNTKSLNSGVILSGCGLSTVTNVSGSSLLSAITCIDSSNNFIDNIRAAFCTHIINTNGGSVANKIGRRYGQGITGVELSVSGTTIVPASTYTLSFTIAFSGQATFVQDIPLPDGMFASTPDFGYLVAANGSIGFNIQYVYDASSATNAKFFISPISPAANLGSAVVRFGCSVSGK
;
A
#
# COMPACT_ATOMS: atom_id res chain seq x y z
N MET A 1 -35.59 17.25 -45.36
CA MET A 1 -34.43 17.29 -46.28
C MET A 1 -33.20 17.94 -45.66
N THR A 2 -33.34 18.87 -44.70
CA THR A 2 -32.22 19.60 -44.06
C THR A 2 -31.29 18.73 -43.20
N ASP A 3 -31.82 17.76 -42.45
CA ASP A 3 -31.01 16.85 -41.61
C ASP A 3 -30.15 15.88 -42.45
N GLN A 4 -30.66 15.39 -43.58
CA GLN A 4 -29.89 14.53 -44.49
C GLN A 4 -28.76 15.28 -45.20
N ALA A 5 -28.99 16.53 -45.61
CA ALA A 5 -27.96 17.36 -46.23
C ALA A 5 -26.84 17.70 -45.26
N GLN A 6 -27.15 18.05 -44.00
CA GLN A 6 -26.16 18.29 -42.96
C GLN A 6 -25.36 17.03 -42.62
N ARG A 7 -26.01 15.87 -42.53
CA ARG A 7 -25.30 14.59 -42.32
C ARG A 7 -24.38 14.23 -43.49
N LEU A 8 -24.79 14.53 -44.73
CA LEU A 8 -23.96 14.30 -45.92
C LEU A 8 -22.78 15.27 -45.98
N GLU A 9 -22.98 16.53 -45.61
CA GLU A 9 -21.91 17.54 -45.50
C GLU A 9 -20.90 17.16 -44.41
N ILE A 10 -21.37 16.78 -43.21
CA ILE A 10 -20.51 16.28 -42.14
C ILE A 10 -19.75 15.02 -42.57
N ALA A 11 -20.41 14.08 -43.26
CA ALA A 11 -19.75 12.87 -43.78
C ALA A 11 -18.70 13.20 -44.85
N THR A 12 -18.98 14.17 -45.72
CA THR A 12 -18.06 14.61 -46.78
C THR A 12 -16.83 15.31 -46.18
N VAL A 13 -17.04 16.22 -45.22
CA VAL A 13 -15.95 16.91 -44.50
C VAL A 13 -15.08 15.90 -43.73
N ARG A 14 -15.69 14.91 -43.06
CA ARG A 14 -14.94 13.85 -42.38
C ARG A 14 -14.16 12.95 -43.35
N ALA A 15 -14.73 12.65 -44.52
CA ALA A 15 -14.04 11.90 -45.57
C ALA A 15 -12.87 12.70 -46.16
N GLU A 16 -13.02 14.00 -46.34
CA GLU A 16 -11.97 14.90 -46.83
C GLU A 16 -10.82 15.04 -45.82
N ILE A 17 -11.14 15.18 -44.53
CA ILE A 17 -10.15 15.17 -43.44
C ILE A 17 -9.40 13.82 -43.41
N GLY A 18 -10.11 12.69 -43.49
CA GLY A 18 -9.50 11.35 -43.52
C GLY A 18 -8.60 11.13 -44.75
N SER A 19 -9.03 11.61 -45.92
CA SER A 19 -8.25 11.56 -47.15
C SER A 19 -6.99 12.43 -47.07
N ASN A 20 -7.09 13.63 -46.49
CA ASN A 20 -5.94 14.53 -46.30
C ASN A 20 -4.92 13.93 -45.32
N ILE A 21 -5.38 13.35 -44.20
CA ILE A 21 -4.51 12.63 -43.26
C ILE A 21 -3.78 11.48 -43.97
N THR A 22 -4.48 10.69 -44.78
CA THR A 22 -3.88 9.56 -45.52
C THR A 22 -2.86 10.04 -46.56
N TYR A 23 -3.15 11.15 -47.25
CA TYR A 23 -2.25 11.75 -48.23
C TYR A 23 -0.97 12.26 -47.55
N ARG A 24 -1.11 13.01 -46.45
CA ARG A 24 0.03 13.54 -45.69
C ARG A 24 0.85 12.44 -45.04
N PHE A 25 0.22 11.39 -44.51
CA PHE A 25 0.92 10.25 -43.92
C PHE A 25 1.86 9.59 -44.94
N ASN A 26 1.43 9.42 -46.19
CA ASN A 26 2.23 8.75 -47.21
C ASN A 26 3.26 9.67 -47.88
N ASN A 27 2.96 10.98 -48.03
CA ASN A 27 3.70 11.85 -48.94
C ASN A 27 4.56 12.93 -48.25
N ASP A 28 4.23 13.35 -47.02
CA ASP A 28 4.96 14.43 -46.33
C ASP A 28 6.47 14.11 -46.19
N ALA A 29 7.29 15.16 -46.14
CA ALA A 29 8.74 15.04 -45.94
C ALA A 29 9.08 14.70 -44.47
N ILE A 30 10.29 14.19 -44.23
CA ILE A 30 10.70 13.71 -42.89
C ILE A 30 10.75 14.85 -41.85
N ASP A 31 10.99 16.08 -42.30
CA ASP A 31 11.05 17.33 -41.54
C ASP A 31 9.73 18.11 -41.54
N ALA A 32 8.67 17.57 -42.14
CA ALA A 32 7.35 18.20 -42.14
C ALA A 32 6.75 18.27 -40.72
N LEU A 33 5.93 19.28 -40.47
CA LEU A 33 5.16 19.36 -39.22
C LEU A 33 4.24 18.14 -39.06
N LEU A 34 4.05 17.70 -37.80
CA LEU A 34 3.15 16.59 -37.50
C LEU A 34 1.74 16.81 -38.06
N ILE A 35 1.06 15.73 -38.42
CA ILE A 35 -0.29 15.76 -38.99
C ILE A 35 -1.28 15.92 -37.82
N PRO A 36 -2.02 17.03 -37.72
CA PRO A 36 -2.96 17.23 -36.64
C PRO A 36 -4.20 16.34 -36.81
N THR A 37 -4.60 15.67 -35.74
CA THR A 37 -5.86 14.91 -35.67
C THR A 37 -6.58 15.24 -34.37
N ASP A 38 -7.89 14.94 -34.29
CA ASP A 38 -8.70 15.19 -33.08
C ASP A 38 -8.21 14.41 -31.85
N SER A 39 -7.50 13.30 -32.07
CA SER A 39 -6.87 12.49 -31.02
C SER A 39 -5.44 12.91 -30.67
N GLY A 40 -4.94 13.99 -31.28
CA GLY A 40 -3.57 14.47 -31.15
C GLY A 40 -2.77 14.37 -32.45
N ASN A 41 -1.59 14.98 -32.47
CA ASN A 41 -0.76 15.02 -33.67
C ASN A 41 -0.12 13.65 -33.96
N ILE A 42 -0.12 13.20 -35.22
CA ILE A 42 0.50 11.94 -35.66
C ILE A 42 1.67 12.21 -36.63
N LYS A 43 2.67 11.31 -36.65
CA LYS A 43 3.83 11.36 -37.55
C LYS A 43 3.48 10.85 -38.95
N ASN A 44 4.16 11.35 -39.99
CA ASN A 44 4.07 10.76 -41.33
C ASN A 44 4.92 9.48 -41.44
N LEU A 45 4.74 8.71 -42.50
CA LEU A 45 5.42 7.42 -42.72
C LEU A 45 6.94 7.55 -42.69
N LYS A 46 7.51 8.63 -43.25
CA LYS A 46 8.97 8.84 -43.25
C LYS A 46 9.50 9.15 -41.85
N GLN A 47 8.75 9.90 -41.05
CA GLN A 47 9.06 10.15 -39.64
C GLN A 47 8.95 8.88 -38.80
N VAL A 48 7.93 8.06 -39.02
CA VAL A 48 7.79 6.74 -38.36
C VAL A 48 8.94 5.81 -38.74
N ILE A 49 9.36 5.79 -40.01
CA ILE A 49 10.51 4.99 -40.45
C ILE A 49 11.81 5.52 -39.83
N ALA A 50 12.00 6.84 -39.72
CA ALA A 50 13.15 7.41 -39.02
C ALA A 50 13.16 7.04 -37.53
N ASP A 51 12.02 7.09 -36.85
CA ASP A 51 11.91 6.61 -35.47
C ASP A 51 12.27 5.12 -35.38
N ILE A 52 11.78 4.27 -36.29
CA ILE A 52 12.11 2.84 -36.30
C ILE A 52 13.59 2.62 -36.61
N GLN A 53 14.22 3.45 -37.45
CA GLN A 53 15.64 3.37 -37.74
C GLN A 53 16.49 3.90 -36.59
N GLN A 54 16.04 4.94 -35.89
CA GLN A 54 16.68 5.47 -34.70
C GLN A 54 16.51 4.51 -33.52
N GLU A 55 15.31 3.99 -33.29
CA GLU A 55 15.00 2.94 -32.32
C GLU A 55 15.73 1.65 -32.70
N GLY A 56 15.86 1.35 -33.99
CA GLY A 56 16.66 0.25 -34.51
C GLY A 56 18.15 0.45 -34.30
N ALA A 57 18.68 1.67 -34.45
CA ALA A 57 20.07 2.02 -34.15
C ALA A 57 20.33 2.03 -32.64
N GLU A 58 19.37 2.50 -31.84
CA GLU A 58 19.39 2.44 -30.39
C GLU A 58 19.32 0.97 -29.94
N LYS A 59 18.44 0.14 -30.51
CA LYS A 59 18.28 -1.32 -30.27
C LYS A 59 19.47 -2.16 -30.76
N ILE A 60 20.10 -1.80 -31.89
CA ILE A 60 21.36 -2.39 -32.37
C ILE A 60 22.55 -1.91 -31.52
N SER A 61 22.42 -0.79 -30.79
CA SER A 61 23.46 -0.33 -29.86
C SER A 61 23.49 -1.07 -28.51
N PHE A 62 22.48 -1.88 -28.16
CA PHE A 62 22.44 -2.62 -26.87
C PHE A 62 23.40 -3.82 -26.80
N ALA A 63 24.08 -4.16 -27.89
CA ALA A 63 25.13 -5.19 -27.90
C ALA A 63 26.55 -4.60 -28.03
N THR A 64 26.78 -3.34 -27.65
CA THR A 64 28.16 -2.81 -27.57
C THR A 64 28.94 -3.32 -26.36
N LYS A 65 28.24 -3.85 -25.35
CA LYS A 65 28.86 -4.35 -24.12
C LYS A 65 28.87 -5.87 -24.11
N ILE A 66 30.07 -6.45 -24.23
CA ILE A 66 30.30 -7.87 -23.97
C ILE A 66 30.39 -8.03 -22.45
N TYR A 67 29.42 -8.74 -21.87
CA TYR A 67 29.39 -9.01 -20.45
C TYR A 67 30.35 -10.16 -20.09
N PRO A 68 31.02 -10.12 -18.94
CA PRO A 68 31.95 -11.19 -18.57
C PRO A 68 31.25 -12.51 -18.23
N THR A 69 29.96 -12.47 -17.90
CA THR A 69 29.16 -13.65 -17.54
C THR A 69 27.70 -13.48 -17.96
N THR A 70 26.97 -14.60 -18.07
CA THR A 70 25.52 -14.59 -18.35
C THR A 70 24.72 -13.87 -17.27
N ALA A 71 25.13 -13.95 -16.00
CA ALA A 71 24.47 -13.25 -14.89
C ALA A 71 24.61 -11.72 -14.99
N ALA A 72 25.78 -11.23 -15.42
CA ALA A 72 25.99 -9.80 -15.68
C ALA A 72 25.17 -9.32 -16.87
N GLY A 73 25.02 -10.17 -17.89
CA GLY A 73 24.14 -9.92 -19.03
C GLY A 73 22.65 -9.86 -18.66
N ILE A 74 22.14 -10.85 -17.93
CA ILE A 74 20.74 -10.86 -17.43
C ILE A 74 20.45 -9.62 -16.58
N SER A 75 21.37 -9.27 -15.67
CA SER A 75 21.17 -8.13 -14.75
C SER A 75 21.13 -6.78 -15.46
N ALA A 76 21.75 -6.69 -16.63
CA ALA A 76 21.87 -5.45 -17.40
C ALA A 76 20.96 -5.41 -18.63
N THR A 77 20.20 -6.48 -18.90
CA THR A 77 19.38 -6.65 -20.11
C THR A 77 17.98 -7.07 -19.70
N VAL A 78 16.94 -6.39 -20.17
CA VAL A 78 15.56 -6.70 -19.75
C VAL A 78 15.07 -8.04 -20.31
N ALA A 79 14.05 -8.63 -19.68
CA ALA A 79 13.47 -9.88 -20.13
C ALA A 79 12.86 -9.74 -21.54
N GLY A 80 13.23 -10.63 -22.45
CA GLY A 80 12.91 -10.63 -23.88
C GLY A 80 14.11 -10.29 -24.77
N GLU A 81 15.12 -9.60 -24.24
CA GLU A 81 16.24 -9.06 -25.02
C GLU A 81 17.48 -9.96 -25.04
N ILE A 82 18.35 -9.70 -26.03
CA ILE A 82 19.59 -10.44 -26.30
C ILE A 82 20.79 -9.67 -25.73
N PHE A 83 21.77 -10.38 -25.19
CA PHE A 83 23.03 -9.84 -24.70
C PHE A 83 24.23 -10.71 -25.08
N LEU A 84 25.42 -10.11 -25.12
CA LEU A 84 26.67 -10.78 -25.48
C LEU A 84 27.45 -11.16 -24.22
N VAL A 85 28.00 -12.37 -24.17
CA VAL A 85 28.86 -12.82 -23.08
C VAL A 85 30.23 -13.19 -23.64
N ALA A 86 31.30 -12.70 -23.02
CA ALA A 86 32.67 -13.01 -23.41
C ALA A 86 32.86 -14.54 -23.43
N ALA A 87 33.39 -15.06 -24.52
CA ALA A 87 33.65 -16.49 -24.59
C ALA A 87 34.86 -16.84 -23.73
N SER A 88 34.82 -18.02 -23.11
CA SER A 88 35.91 -18.53 -22.27
C SER A 88 36.99 -19.28 -23.06
N ASN A 89 36.76 -19.52 -24.35
CA ASN A 89 37.71 -20.14 -25.26
C ASN A 89 38.50 -19.04 -26.00
N ALA A 90 39.73 -19.33 -26.39
CA ALA A 90 40.57 -18.38 -27.13
C ALA A 90 40.13 -18.20 -28.60
N ASP A 91 39.30 -19.14 -29.07
CA ASP A 91 38.88 -19.24 -30.46
C ASP A 91 37.54 -18.53 -30.74
N GLU A 92 36.83 -18.07 -29.70
CA GLU A 92 35.62 -17.25 -29.83
C GLU A 92 35.79 -15.94 -29.05
N ILE A 93 35.17 -14.87 -29.53
CA ILE A 93 35.18 -13.54 -28.92
C ILE A 93 34.01 -13.44 -27.93
N TYR A 94 32.82 -13.87 -28.34
CA TYR A 94 31.63 -13.86 -27.50
C TYR A 94 30.55 -14.85 -27.95
N ALA A 95 29.68 -15.19 -27.01
CA ALA A 95 28.46 -15.96 -27.18
C ALA A 95 27.22 -15.07 -27.05
N VAL A 96 26.19 -15.37 -27.83
CA VAL A 96 24.92 -14.62 -27.82
C VAL A 96 23.87 -15.34 -26.98
N TRP A 97 23.30 -14.64 -26.00
CA TRP A 97 22.34 -15.17 -25.02
C TRP A 97 21.06 -14.31 -25.00
N GLN A 98 19.92 -14.89 -24.65
CA GLN A 98 18.66 -14.17 -24.47
C GLN A 98 18.19 -14.24 -23.02
N ASN A 99 17.77 -13.11 -22.44
CA ASN A 99 17.13 -13.09 -21.13
C ASN A 99 15.65 -13.50 -21.27
N THR A 100 15.29 -14.73 -20.92
CA THR A 100 13.89 -15.19 -20.90
C THR A 100 13.38 -15.18 -19.46
N ALA A 101 12.66 -14.12 -19.10
CA ALA A 101 12.05 -13.95 -17.77
C ALA A 101 13.04 -14.14 -16.60
N GLY A 102 14.27 -13.64 -16.74
CA GLY A 102 15.34 -13.75 -15.74
C GLY A 102 16.26 -14.97 -15.90
N VAL A 103 16.08 -15.76 -16.97
CA VAL A 103 16.92 -16.92 -17.28
C VAL A 103 17.73 -16.66 -18.55
N ALA A 104 19.07 -16.84 -18.50
CA ALA A 104 19.90 -16.78 -19.69
C ALA A 104 19.69 -18.05 -20.53
N VAL A 105 19.10 -17.89 -21.71
CA VAL A 105 18.94 -18.94 -22.71
C VAL A 105 20.02 -18.78 -23.78
N ASP A 106 20.79 -19.84 -24.02
CA ASP A 106 21.82 -19.86 -25.05
C ASP A 106 21.17 -19.89 -26.44
N THR A 107 21.52 -18.96 -27.30
CA THR A 107 20.97 -18.92 -28.67
C THR A 107 21.75 -19.80 -29.66
N GLY A 108 22.87 -20.39 -29.23
CA GLY A 108 23.77 -21.19 -30.07
C GLY A 108 24.64 -20.37 -31.02
N LYS A 109 24.49 -19.04 -31.08
CA LYS A 109 25.30 -18.17 -31.94
C LYS A 109 26.58 -17.73 -31.20
N ARG A 110 27.71 -17.77 -31.90
CA ARG A 110 29.07 -17.40 -31.42
C ARG A 110 29.78 -16.53 -32.45
N ALA A 111 30.67 -15.65 -32.00
CA ALA A 111 31.60 -14.92 -32.85
C ALA A 111 33.01 -15.50 -32.69
N ILE A 112 33.65 -15.92 -33.79
CA ILE A 112 34.98 -16.56 -33.80
C ILE A 112 36.09 -15.49 -33.77
N SER A 113 37.21 -15.75 -33.09
CA SER A 113 38.34 -14.83 -33.01
C SER A 113 39.14 -14.80 -34.32
N ALA A 114 39.68 -13.62 -34.68
CA ALA A 114 40.52 -13.49 -35.88
C ALA A 114 41.75 -14.43 -35.82
N SER A 115 42.25 -14.70 -34.61
CA SER A 115 43.35 -15.63 -34.37
C SER A 115 43.02 -17.07 -34.75
N ALA A 116 41.80 -17.55 -34.48
CA ALA A 116 41.36 -18.89 -34.87
C ALA A 116 41.21 -19.03 -36.39
N VAL A 117 40.77 -17.96 -37.07
CA VAL A 117 40.70 -17.92 -38.54
C VAL A 117 42.10 -17.89 -39.16
N ILE A 118 43.03 -17.14 -38.58
CA ILE A 118 44.44 -17.11 -39.00
C ILE A 118 45.09 -18.48 -38.79
N ALA A 119 44.90 -19.11 -37.63
CA ALA A 119 45.46 -20.43 -37.34
C ALA A 119 44.93 -21.52 -38.30
N ALA A 120 43.64 -21.49 -38.65
CA ALA A 120 43.07 -22.40 -39.64
C ALA A 120 43.63 -22.14 -41.05
N THR A 121 43.88 -20.88 -41.40
CA THR A 121 44.48 -20.48 -42.69
C THR A 121 45.95 -20.90 -42.75
N ASP A 122 46.72 -20.70 -41.68
CA ASP A 122 48.13 -21.08 -41.59
C ASP A 122 48.28 -22.61 -41.61
N ALA A 123 47.41 -23.35 -40.94
CA ALA A 123 47.39 -24.81 -40.98
C ALA A 123 47.07 -25.33 -42.40
N ALA A 124 46.12 -24.71 -43.11
CA ALA A 124 45.82 -25.03 -44.49
C ALA A 124 47.00 -24.71 -45.43
N GLN A 125 47.70 -23.58 -45.20
CA GLN A 125 48.88 -23.20 -45.98
C GLN A 125 50.09 -24.11 -45.71
N ALA A 126 50.30 -24.54 -44.46
CA ALA A 126 51.34 -25.50 -44.11
C ALA A 126 51.11 -26.86 -44.79
N SER A 127 49.86 -27.37 -44.75
CA SER A 127 49.50 -28.60 -45.46
C SER A 127 49.69 -28.49 -46.97
N ALA A 128 49.39 -27.32 -47.56
CA ALA A 128 49.65 -27.06 -48.98
C ALA A 128 51.15 -27.05 -49.31
N ASN A 129 51.99 -26.46 -48.45
CA ASN A 129 53.44 -26.41 -48.63
C ASN A 129 54.09 -27.80 -48.45
N ASP A 130 53.60 -28.60 -47.50
CA ASP A 130 54.06 -29.97 -47.27
C ASP A 130 53.71 -30.87 -48.47
N ALA A 131 52.50 -30.72 -49.03
CA ALA A 131 52.12 -31.43 -50.25
C ALA A 131 52.99 -31.03 -51.46
N GLN A 132 53.37 -29.74 -51.57
CA GLN A 132 54.25 -29.26 -52.63
C GLN A 132 55.70 -29.76 -52.47
N THR A 133 56.20 -29.81 -51.23
CA THR A 133 57.53 -30.35 -50.90
C THR A 133 57.57 -31.85 -51.19
N ALA A 134 56.55 -32.60 -50.76
CA ALA A 134 56.43 -34.03 -51.04
C ALA A 134 56.35 -34.33 -52.55
N ALA A 135 55.65 -33.50 -53.33
CA ALA A 135 55.61 -33.63 -54.79
C ALA A 135 56.97 -33.35 -55.45
N SER A 136 57.71 -32.36 -54.95
CA SER A 136 59.05 -32.02 -55.44
C SER A 136 60.08 -33.10 -55.09
N GLU A 137 60.02 -33.64 -53.87
CA GLU A 137 60.84 -34.78 -53.44
C GLU A 137 60.52 -36.06 -54.20
N ALA A 138 59.24 -36.34 -54.47
CA ALA A 138 58.84 -37.49 -55.27
C ALA A 138 59.42 -37.38 -56.69
N THR A 139 59.35 -36.19 -57.30
CA THR A 139 59.92 -35.91 -58.62
C THR A 139 61.45 -36.07 -58.64
N ALA A 140 62.15 -35.54 -57.63
CA ALA A 140 63.60 -35.69 -57.50
C ALA A 140 64.04 -37.14 -57.23
N LYS A 141 63.23 -37.93 -56.51
CA LYS A 141 63.52 -39.35 -56.22
C LYS A 141 63.33 -40.24 -57.44
N VAL A 142 62.41 -39.93 -58.36
CA VAL A 142 62.23 -40.71 -59.59
C VAL A 142 63.13 -40.26 -60.74
N ALA A 143 63.67 -39.03 -60.71
CA ALA A 143 64.54 -38.49 -61.75
C ALA A 143 65.73 -39.38 -62.15
N PRO A 144 66.41 -40.11 -61.23
CA PRO A 144 67.53 -40.98 -61.59
C PRO A 144 67.09 -42.32 -62.23
N PHE A 145 65.81 -42.69 -62.18
CA PHE A 145 65.34 -43.98 -62.69
C PHE A 145 64.80 -43.81 -64.11
N LEU A 146 65.62 -44.21 -65.09
CA LEU A 146 65.24 -44.19 -66.49
C LEU A 146 64.40 -45.42 -66.85
N SER A 147 63.62 -45.31 -67.92
CA SER A 147 62.80 -46.41 -68.40
C SER A 147 63.64 -47.63 -68.80
N PRO A 148 63.14 -48.87 -68.62
CA PRO A 148 63.84 -50.07 -69.06
C PRO A 148 64.12 -50.04 -70.57
N ALA A 149 65.32 -50.42 -70.97
CA ALA A 149 65.77 -50.40 -72.35
C ALA A 149 66.62 -51.63 -72.66
N SER A 150 66.70 -52.01 -73.94
CA SER A 150 67.52 -53.14 -74.38
C SER A 150 69.00 -52.78 -74.58
N ILE A 151 69.29 -51.48 -74.71
CA ILE A 151 70.64 -50.91 -74.84
C ILE A 151 70.83 -49.78 -73.83
N ASP A 152 72.08 -49.46 -73.55
CA ASP A 152 72.45 -48.33 -72.68
C ASP A 152 71.86 -47.01 -73.21
N PRO A 153 71.01 -46.31 -72.43
CA PRO A 153 70.53 -44.99 -72.78
C PRO A 153 71.69 -44.03 -72.98
N VAL A 154 71.51 -43.00 -73.82
CA VAL A 154 72.50 -41.95 -74.08
C VAL A 154 72.09 -40.58 -73.53
N ALA A 155 70.81 -40.45 -73.14
CA ALA A 155 70.20 -39.28 -72.53
C ALA A 155 69.03 -39.73 -71.63
N ARG A 156 68.54 -38.84 -70.76
CA ARG A 156 67.36 -39.09 -69.95
C ARG A 156 66.08 -39.02 -70.79
N GLY A 157 64.96 -39.47 -70.21
CA GLY A 157 63.64 -39.48 -70.89
C GLY A 157 63.11 -38.09 -71.29
N ASP A 158 63.63 -37.02 -70.69
CA ASP A 158 63.33 -35.62 -71.03
C ASP A 158 64.34 -34.99 -72.01
N GLY A 159 65.33 -35.76 -72.47
CA GLY A 159 66.38 -35.32 -73.40
C GLY A 159 67.58 -34.64 -72.76
N SER A 160 67.62 -34.50 -71.42
CA SER A 160 68.79 -33.99 -70.72
C SER A 160 69.94 -35.01 -70.65
N ASP A 161 71.16 -34.52 -70.42
CA ASP A 161 72.35 -35.37 -70.31
C ASP A 161 72.23 -36.35 -69.14
N LEU A 162 72.77 -37.56 -69.33
CA LEU A 162 72.89 -38.53 -68.26
C LEU A 162 73.79 -37.99 -67.15
N GLN A 163 73.36 -38.14 -65.90
CA GLN A 163 74.19 -37.78 -64.75
C GLN A 163 74.66 -39.04 -64.02
N PRO A 164 75.87 -39.02 -63.43
CA PRO A 164 76.33 -40.10 -62.59
C PRO A 164 75.31 -40.46 -61.50
N GLY A 165 74.95 -41.73 -61.40
CA GLY A 165 73.91 -42.23 -60.50
C GLY A 165 72.58 -42.56 -61.18
N ASP A 166 72.38 -42.18 -62.44
CA ASP A 166 71.21 -42.63 -63.20
C ASP A 166 71.19 -44.13 -63.32
N THR A 167 70.02 -44.73 -63.23
CA THR A 167 69.83 -46.18 -63.25
C THR A 167 68.74 -46.57 -64.21
N TYR A 168 68.97 -47.66 -64.93
CA TYR A 168 67.93 -48.27 -65.75
C TYR A 168 68.09 -49.79 -65.71
N PHE A 169 67.00 -50.49 -65.99
CA PHE A 169 67.03 -51.94 -66.12
C PHE A 169 67.30 -52.30 -67.58
N ASN A 170 68.42 -52.99 -67.82
CA ASN A 170 68.70 -53.51 -69.15
C ASN A 170 67.90 -54.81 -69.36
N THR A 171 66.97 -54.77 -70.31
CA THR A 171 66.01 -55.85 -70.54
C THR A 171 66.62 -57.08 -71.22
N ILE A 172 67.82 -56.98 -71.83
CA ILE A 172 68.52 -58.11 -72.43
C ILE A 172 69.33 -58.87 -71.38
N ILE A 173 70.17 -58.18 -70.61
CA ILE A 173 71.05 -58.84 -69.61
C ILE A 173 70.38 -59.04 -68.25
N GLN A 174 69.14 -58.58 -68.10
CA GLN A 174 68.36 -58.63 -66.86
C GLN A 174 69.11 -58.11 -65.62
N ALA A 175 69.82 -56.99 -65.77
CA ALA A 175 70.58 -56.37 -64.70
C ALA A 175 70.31 -54.87 -64.63
N ILE A 176 70.40 -54.33 -63.41
CA ILE A 176 70.38 -52.88 -63.20
C ILE A 176 71.76 -52.32 -63.54
N LYS A 177 71.76 -51.30 -64.40
CA LYS A 177 72.94 -50.53 -64.77
C LYS A 177 72.86 -49.17 -64.08
N VAL A 178 74.00 -48.66 -63.61
CA VAL A 178 74.17 -47.32 -63.05
C VAL A 178 75.13 -46.55 -63.96
N TYR A 179 74.77 -45.33 -64.35
CA TYR A 179 75.64 -44.47 -65.13
C TYR A 179 76.70 -43.88 -64.21
N SER A 180 77.96 -44.04 -64.57
CA SER A 180 79.09 -43.41 -63.87
C SER A 180 79.69 -42.32 -64.74
N THR A 181 80.66 -41.57 -64.21
CA THR A 181 81.46 -40.62 -65.00
C THR A 181 82.21 -41.26 -66.17
N SER A 182 82.32 -42.60 -66.19
CA SER A 182 83.02 -43.38 -67.21
C SER A 182 82.06 -44.20 -68.10
N GLY A 183 80.75 -43.97 -68.01
CA GLY A 183 79.70 -44.72 -68.72
C GLY A 183 78.92 -45.70 -67.83
N TRP A 184 78.09 -46.55 -68.45
CA TRP A 184 77.20 -47.49 -67.74
C TRP A 184 77.92 -48.69 -67.15
N VAL A 185 77.83 -48.85 -65.83
CA VAL A 185 78.41 -49.96 -65.06
C VAL A 185 77.31 -50.80 -64.40
N ALA A 186 77.59 -52.05 -64.05
CA ALA A 186 76.63 -52.88 -63.31
C ALA A 186 76.53 -52.40 -61.85
N ALA A 187 75.33 -52.36 -61.28
CA ALA A 187 75.06 -51.85 -59.94
C ALA A 187 75.49 -52.78 -58.78
N ASN A 188 76.45 -53.68 -59.01
CA ASN A 188 76.89 -54.64 -57.99
C ASN A 188 78.02 -54.03 -57.16
N VAL A 189 77.68 -53.50 -55.98
CA VAL A 189 78.65 -53.11 -54.96
C VAL A 189 78.69 -54.20 -53.87
N THR A 190 79.77 -54.96 -53.81
CA THR A 190 80.09 -55.82 -52.65
C THR A 190 80.64 -54.97 -51.52
N GLY A 191 80.12 -55.15 -50.30
CA GLY A 191 80.35 -54.29 -49.12
C GLY A 191 81.78 -54.23 -48.55
N THR A 192 82.79 -54.70 -49.27
CA THR A 192 84.20 -54.70 -48.88
C THR A 192 84.96 -53.44 -49.33
N ASP A 193 84.47 -52.69 -50.31
CA ASP A 193 85.23 -51.58 -50.92
C ASP A 193 84.90 -50.18 -50.35
N LEU A 194 83.83 -50.06 -49.54
CA LEU A 194 83.39 -48.77 -48.97
C LEU A 194 84.11 -48.40 -47.66
N SER A 195 84.51 -49.41 -46.89
CA SER A 195 85.14 -49.24 -45.57
C SER A 195 86.61 -48.81 -45.65
N ALA A 196 87.32 -49.13 -46.73
CA ALA A 196 88.72 -48.74 -46.91
C ALA A 196 88.89 -47.27 -47.35
N ALA A 197 87.92 -46.70 -48.08
CA ALA A 197 87.99 -45.34 -48.61
C ALA A 197 87.59 -44.24 -47.60
N ILE A 198 86.78 -44.57 -46.59
CA ILE A 198 86.27 -43.62 -45.58
C ILE A 198 87.34 -43.35 -44.50
N ASN A 199 88.13 -44.36 -44.12
CA ASN A 199 89.04 -44.27 -42.96
C ASN A 199 90.29 -43.41 -43.17
N THR A 200 90.56 -42.88 -44.37
CA THR A 200 91.75 -42.06 -44.68
C THR A 200 91.46 -40.57 -44.91
N ARG A 201 90.20 -40.14 -44.90
CA ARG A 201 89.83 -38.75 -45.26
C ARG A 201 89.32 -37.86 -44.12
N GLU A 202 89.03 -38.40 -42.94
CA GLU A 202 88.63 -37.60 -41.76
C GLU A 202 89.49 -37.96 -40.53
N PRO A 203 90.07 -36.97 -39.82
CA PRO A 203 90.72 -37.22 -38.54
C PRO A 203 89.71 -37.74 -37.51
N THR A 204 90.07 -38.77 -36.75
CA THR A 204 89.23 -39.31 -35.66
C THR A 204 88.99 -38.24 -34.58
N ILE A 205 87.78 -37.68 -34.54
CA ILE A 205 87.31 -36.84 -33.44
C ILE A 205 86.81 -37.79 -32.35
N SER A 206 87.48 -37.81 -31.19
CA SER A 206 87.04 -38.58 -30.02
C SER A 206 85.61 -38.18 -29.65
N THR A 207 84.72 -39.12 -29.33
CA THR A 207 83.34 -38.79 -28.94
C THR A 207 83.32 -37.96 -27.66
N GLY A 208 82.83 -36.72 -27.74
CA GLY A 208 82.53 -35.89 -26.58
C GLY A 208 81.35 -36.45 -25.78
N SER A 209 81.18 -35.99 -24.54
CA SER A 209 79.98 -36.32 -23.76
C SER A 209 78.77 -35.49 -24.25
N SER A 210 77.55 -35.93 -23.91
CA SER A 210 76.29 -35.26 -24.29
C SER A 210 76.13 -33.83 -23.77
N GLY A 211 77.03 -33.36 -22.91
CA GLY A 211 77.09 -31.98 -22.42
C GLY A 211 78.18 -31.12 -23.05
N GLN A 212 78.85 -31.58 -24.12
CA GLN A 212 79.98 -30.89 -24.74
C GLN A 212 79.72 -30.55 -26.20
N PHE A 213 80.21 -29.39 -26.63
CA PHE A 213 80.28 -29.03 -28.04
C PHE A 213 81.73 -28.89 -28.49
N TRP A 214 81.97 -29.10 -29.78
CA TRP A 214 83.28 -28.93 -30.39
C TRP A 214 83.48 -27.46 -30.75
N ALA A 215 84.33 -26.78 -30.00
CA ALA A 215 84.60 -25.36 -30.22
C ALA A 215 85.58 -25.15 -31.40
N GLY A 216 85.60 -23.94 -31.96
CA GLY A 216 86.44 -23.60 -33.12
C GLY A 216 87.95 -23.74 -32.88
N ASP A 217 88.37 -23.81 -31.61
CA ASP A 217 89.74 -24.12 -31.18
C ASP A 217 90.05 -25.63 -31.16
N LYS A 218 89.13 -26.47 -31.64
CA LYS A 218 89.24 -27.92 -31.76
C LYS A 218 89.41 -28.62 -30.40
N ALA A 219 88.68 -28.14 -29.39
CA ALA A 219 88.55 -28.78 -28.08
C ALA A 219 87.07 -28.96 -27.71
N PHE A 220 86.76 -30.01 -26.93
CA PHE A 220 85.44 -30.17 -26.34
C PHE A 220 85.26 -29.20 -25.17
N LYS A 221 84.20 -28.38 -25.21
CA LYS A 221 83.81 -27.47 -24.12
C LYS A 221 82.44 -27.84 -23.59
N ASN A 222 82.26 -27.77 -22.28
CA ASN A 222 80.97 -28.03 -21.64
C ASN A 222 79.99 -26.90 -21.96
N ILE A 223 78.78 -27.28 -22.38
CA ILE A 223 77.69 -26.35 -22.69
C ILE A 223 77.17 -25.76 -21.37
N ASN A 224 77.23 -24.44 -21.26
CA ASN A 224 76.62 -23.67 -20.19
C ASN A 224 75.72 -22.57 -20.78
N LYS A 225 74.88 -21.94 -19.94
CA LYS A 225 73.89 -20.94 -20.39
C LYS A 225 74.51 -19.72 -21.08
N SER A 226 75.75 -19.35 -20.76
CA SER A 226 76.42 -18.21 -21.38
C SER A 226 76.89 -18.50 -22.80
N ASP A 227 77.15 -19.77 -23.14
CA ASP A 227 77.59 -20.18 -24.49
C ASP A 227 76.50 -19.95 -25.55
N VAL A 228 75.24 -19.84 -25.13
CA VAL A 228 74.07 -19.61 -25.99
C VAL A 228 73.36 -18.28 -25.69
N GLY A 229 74.02 -17.37 -24.97
CA GLY A 229 73.49 -16.02 -24.69
C GLY A 229 72.32 -15.97 -23.69
N LEU A 230 72.15 -16.99 -22.85
CA LEU A 230 71.03 -17.14 -21.91
C LEU A 230 71.46 -16.92 -20.44
N SER A 231 72.53 -16.16 -20.20
CA SER A 231 73.07 -15.92 -18.86
C SER A 231 72.09 -15.25 -17.89
N ASN A 232 71.08 -14.55 -18.42
CA ASN A 232 70.05 -13.86 -17.64
C ASN A 232 68.78 -14.71 -17.43
N LEU A 233 68.73 -15.94 -17.94
CA LEU A 233 67.56 -16.81 -17.83
C LEU A 233 67.76 -17.85 -16.73
N ASP A 234 66.96 -17.74 -15.67
CA ASP A 234 66.86 -18.76 -14.62
C ASP A 234 65.80 -19.82 -14.95
N ASN A 235 66.11 -21.09 -14.62
CA ASN A 235 65.17 -22.19 -14.82
C ASN A 235 64.34 -22.39 -13.54
N THR A 236 63.46 -21.44 -13.28
CA THR A 236 62.53 -21.51 -12.14
C THR A 236 61.41 -22.49 -12.48
N SER A 237 61.28 -23.57 -11.71
CA SER A 237 60.17 -24.53 -11.86
C SER A 237 58.82 -23.83 -11.71
N ASP A 238 57.79 -24.33 -12.39
CA ASP A 238 56.49 -23.66 -12.43
C ASP A 238 55.89 -23.39 -11.05
N ILE A 239 56.13 -24.28 -10.09
CA ILE A 239 55.69 -24.11 -8.69
C ILE A 239 56.42 -22.99 -7.94
N ASN A 240 57.65 -22.66 -8.34
CA ASN A 240 58.51 -21.66 -7.72
C ASN A 240 58.49 -20.32 -8.46
N LYS A 241 57.72 -20.20 -9.55
CA LYS A 241 57.55 -18.93 -10.26
C LYS A 241 56.73 -17.98 -9.40
N PRO A 242 57.24 -16.78 -9.06
CA PRO A 242 56.48 -15.84 -8.23
C PRO A 242 55.23 -15.37 -8.97
N VAL A 243 54.07 -15.46 -8.31
CA VAL A 243 52.85 -14.79 -8.76
C VAL A 243 53.06 -13.29 -8.59
N SER A 244 52.76 -12.50 -9.62
CA SER A 244 52.89 -11.05 -9.53
C SER A 244 51.97 -10.48 -8.44
N ILE A 245 52.39 -9.41 -7.77
CA ILE A 245 51.57 -8.72 -6.74
C ILE A 245 50.22 -8.31 -7.34
N ALA A 246 50.18 -7.90 -8.61
CA ALA A 246 48.93 -7.56 -9.31
C ALA A 246 48.00 -8.78 -9.50
N GLN A 247 48.53 -9.96 -9.84
CA GLN A 247 47.75 -11.19 -9.90
C GLN A 247 47.27 -11.62 -8.52
N GLN A 248 48.12 -11.55 -7.50
CA GLN A 248 47.72 -11.91 -6.14
C GLN A 248 46.60 -10.99 -5.64
N ASN A 249 46.74 -9.68 -5.82
CA ASN A 249 45.69 -8.71 -5.48
C ASN A 249 44.38 -8.97 -6.27
N ALA A 250 44.47 -9.37 -7.54
CA ALA A 250 43.30 -9.72 -8.34
C ALA A 250 42.65 -11.05 -7.92
N LEU A 251 43.43 -12.02 -7.44
CA LEU A 251 42.95 -13.29 -6.90
C LEU A 251 42.28 -13.08 -5.53
N ASP A 252 42.86 -12.24 -4.67
CA ASP A 252 42.32 -11.90 -3.35
C ASP A 252 40.97 -11.13 -3.46
N LEU A 253 40.71 -10.50 -4.61
CA LEU A 253 39.43 -9.84 -4.93
C LEU A 253 38.36 -10.79 -5.48
N LYS A 254 38.72 -12.02 -5.87
CA LYS A 254 37.73 -13.00 -6.33
C LYS A 254 37.00 -13.60 -5.13
N PRO A 255 35.66 -13.71 -5.16
CA PRO A 255 34.91 -14.40 -4.11
C PRO A 255 35.31 -15.87 -4.06
N ASP A 256 35.44 -16.40 -2.84
CA ASP A 256 35.77 -17.80 -2.61
C ASP A 256 34.67 -18.72 -3.17
N ARG A 257 35.06 -19.86 -3.75
CA ARG A 257 34.12 -20.83 -4.37
C ARG A 257 33.11 -21.38 -3.36
N ASP A 258 33.43 -21.30 -2.09
CA ASP A 258 32.60 -21.70 -0.95
C ASP A 258 31.58 -20.62 -0.51
N SER A 259 31.33 -19.61 -1.36
CA SER A 259 30.15 -18.75 -1.27
C SER A 259 28.84 -19.50 -1.63
N VAL A 260 28.72 -20.75 -1.19
CA VAL A 260 27.55 -21.60 -1.43
C VAL A 260 26.40 -21.10 -0.56
N SER A 261 25.36 -20.56 -1.20
CA SER A 261 24.07 -20.35 -0.54
C SER A 261 23.42 -21.71 -0.35
N ILE A 262 23.51 -22.27 0.85
CA ILE A 262 22.90 -23.58 1.15
C ILE A 262 21.40 -23.37 1.38
N SER A 263 20.54 -24.11 0.66
CA SER A 263 19.11 -24.11 0.95
C SER A 263 18.78 -25.13 2.03
N VAL A 264 18.07 -24.68 3.07
CA VAL A 264 17.64 -25.51 4.21
C VAL A 264 16.13 -25.43 4.40
N ALA A 265 15.53 -26.54 4.82
CA ALA A 265 14.08 -26.66 4.91
C ALA A 265 13.45 -25.72 5.96
N ASN A 266 14.08 -25.59 7.12
CA ASN A 266 13.51 -24.91 8.29
C ASN A 266 14.57 -24.40 9.27
N ILE A 267 14.12 -23.79 10.37
CA ILE A 267 15.01 -23.22 11.39
C ILE A 267 15.92 -24.28 12.04
N THR A 268 15.42 -25.49 12.27
CA THR A 268 16.19 -26.60 12.85
C THR A 268 17.35 -27.00 11.92
N ALA A 269 17.09 -27.09 10.62
CA ALA A 269 18.12 -27.37 9.63
C ALA A 269 19.15 -26.24 9.53
N LEU A 270 18.73 -24.98 9.61
CA LEU A 270 19.65 -23.82 9.65
C LEU A 270 20.58 -23.87 10.86
N LYS A 271 20.05 -24.17 12.05
CA LYS A 271 20.85 -24.32 13.28
C LYS A 271 21.87 -25.45 13.19
N SER A 272 21.57 -26.51 12.44
CA SER A 272 22.44 -27.68 12.28
C SER A 272 23.51 -27.54 11.17
N LEU A 273 23.51 -26.45 10.40
CA LEU A 273 24.53 -26.23 9.36
C LEU A 273 25.93 -26.08 9.97
N SER A 274 26.93 -26.67 9.30
CA SER A 274 28.33 -26.50 9.66
C SER A 274 28.77 -25.04 9.49
N THR A 275 29.32 -24.47 10.55
CA THR A 275 29.72 -23.06 10.64
C THR A 275 31.12 -22.77 10.10
N SER A 276 31.85 -23.81 9.68
CA SER A 276 33.20 -23.71 9.14
C SER A 276 33.27 -23.48 7.62
N SER A 277 32.14 -23.52 6.90
CA SER A 277 32.09 -23.48 5.42
C SER A 277 30.92 -22.67 4.84
N ALA A 278 29.82 -22.46 5.56
CA ALA A 278 28.66 -21.73 5.03
C ALA A 278 28.71 -20.24 5.38
N LYS A 279 28.82 -19.36 4.37
CA LYS A 279 28.71 -17.89 4.56
C LYS A 279 27.27 -17.38 4.41
N TYR A 280 26.43 -18.08 3.65
CA TYR A 280 25.04 -17.71 3.40
C TYR A 280 24.11 -18.94 3.34
N ALA A 281 22.86 -18.78 3.78
CA ALA A 281 21.86 -19.83 3.71
C ALA A 281 20.48 -19.26 3.35
N TYR A 282 19.70 -20.01 2.56
CA TYR A 282 18.30 -19.72 2.30
C TYR A 282 17.41 -20.72 3.04
N ARG A 283 16.62 -20.21 3.99
CA ARG A 283 15.65 -20.99 4.74
C ARG A 283 14.32 -20.99 3.98
N GLN A 284 13.78 -22.16 3.64
CA GLN A 284 12.55 -22.31 2.83
C GLN A 284 11.24 -22.06 3.61
N GLY A 285 11.30 -22.06 4.94
CA GLY A 285 10.19 -21.77 5.84
C GLY A 285 10.63 -21.76 7.30
N TYR A 286 9.78 -21.38 8.24
CA TYR A 286 10.15 -21.39 9.67
C TYR A 286 10.21 -22.83 10.22
N SER A 287 9.13 -23.57 10.10
CA SER A 287 9.00 -24.97 10.52
C SER A 287 9.00 -25.94 9.34
N LEU A 288 8.34 -25.57 8.24
CA LEU A 288 8.21 -26.39 7.04
C LEU A 288 8.45 -25.55 5.78
N PRO A 289 9.05 -26.12 4.71
CA PRO A 289 9.14 -25.43 3.43
C PRO A 289 7.78 -24.88 2.97
N GLY A 290 7.74 -23.61 2.57
CA GLY A 290 6.53 -22.98 2.05
C GLY A 290 5.54 -22.46 3.10
N ASP A 291 5.85 -22.55 4.40
CA ASP A 291 4.98 -22.00 5.46
C ASP A 291 4.93 -20.46 5.52
N GLY A 292 5.66 -19.78 4.62
CA GLY A 292 5.76 -18.33 4.53
C GLY A 292 6.87 -17.70 5.39
N GLY A 293 7.55 -18.50 6.22
CA GLY A 293 8.69 -18.07 7.04
C GLY A 293 10.05 -18.15 6.33
N HIS A 294 10.06 -18.12 5.00
CA HIS A 294 11.30 -18.21 4.23
C HIS A 294 12.18 -16.95 4.44
N SER A 295 13.50 -17.10 4.38
CA SER A 295 14.43 -16.01 4.70
C SER A 295 15.87 -16.28 4.24
N PHE A 296 16.62 -15.21 3.99
CA PHE A 296 18.05 -15.27 3.69
C PHE A 296 18.87 -14.95 4.94
N TRP A 297 19.94 -15.72 5.15
CA TRP A 297 20.77 -15.66 6.34
C TRP A 297 22.24 -15.53 5.95
N ARG A 298 22.98 -14.71 6.68
CA ARG A 298 24.45 -14.57 6.63
C ARG A 298 25.03 -15.19 7.89
N PHE A 299 26.05 -16.02 7.78
CA PHE A 299 26.80 -16.45 8.94
C PHE A 299 27.91 -15.44 9.30
N ASP A 300 28.06 -15.14 10.58
CA ASP A 300 29.11 -14.30 11.13
C ASP A 300 29.79 -15.04 12.29
N SER A 301 30.98 -15.57 12.03
CA SER A 301 31.74 -16.37 13.01
C SER A 301 32.22 -15.55 14.21
N SER A 302 32.27 -14.23 14.10
CA SER A 302 32.69 -13.31 15.18
C SER A 302 31.53 -12.79 16.02
N SER A 303 30.30 -12.92 15.52
CA SER A 303 29.13 -12.36 16.20
C SER A 303 28.84 -13.07 17.51
N VAL A 304 28.65 -12.27 18.55
CA VAL A 304 28.22 -12.69 19.89
C VAL A 304 26.80 -12.20 20.21
N ALA A 305 26.08 -11.65 19.23
CA ALA A 305 24.75 -11.09 19.41
C ALA A 305 23.81 -12.12 20.08
N THR A 306 22.94 -11.66 20.98
CA THR A 306 22.01 -12.52 21.69
C THR A 306 21.03 -13.16 20.70
N PRO A 307 20.91 -14.50 20.65
CA PRO A 307 19.93 -15.16 19.78
C PRO A 307 18.49 -14.80 20.17
N ASP A 308 17.68 -14.45 19.20
CA ASP A 308 16.23 -14.19 19.34
C ASP A 308 15.39 -15.14 18.48
N ASP A 309 16.04 -16.02 17.71
CA ASP A 309 15.46 -16.94 16.73
C ASP A 309 14.68 -16.25 15.59
N VAL A 310 14.93 -14.96 15.36
CA VAL A 310 14.26 -14.13 14.35
C VAL A 310 15.24 -13.29 13.53
N LYS A 311 16.07 -12.44 14.17
CA LYS A 311 17.18 -11.71 13.52
C LYS A 311 18.50 -12.42 13.70
N VAL A 312 18.65 -13.11 14.83
CA VAL A 312 19.88 -13.72 15.28
C VAL A 312 19.59 -15.16 15.70
N ILE A 313 20.18 -16.12 15.01
CA ILE A 313 20.07 -17.54 15.30
C ILE A 313 21.45 -18.07 15.70
N ALA A 314 21.52 -18.76 16.84
CA ALA A 314 22.72 -19.51 17.21
C ALA A 314 22.78 -20.86 16.47
N PRO A 315 23.94 -21.25 15.93
CA PRO A 315 24.16 -22.61 15.46
C PRO A 315 24.14 -23.61 16.64
N ASN A 316 23.74 -24.85 16.39
CA ASN A 316 23.75 -25.93 17.39
C ASN A 316 25.17 -26.31 17.80
N ASN A 317 26.14 -26.17 16.89
CA ASN A 317 27.54 -26.52 17.10
C ASN A 317 28.45 -25.39 16.60
N GLY A 318 29.36 -24.90 17.46
CA GLY A 318 30.33 -23.85 17.14
C GLY A 318 29.97 -22.45 17.66
N ALA A 319 30.91 -21.51 17.52
CA ALA A 319 30.72 -20.09 17.85
C ALA A 319 30.18 -19.30 16.64
N GLY A 320 29.74 -18.04 16.84
CA GLY A 320 29.18 -17.18 15.79
C GLY A 320 27.65 -17.16 15.72
N ARG A 321 27.07 -16.38 14.79
CA ARG A 321 25.61 -16.23 14.61
C ARG A 321 25.21 -16.25 13.14
N TRP A 322 24.04 -16.85 12.88
CA TRP A 322 23.27 -16.58 11.67
C TRP A 322 22.50 -15.27 11.86
N LEU A 323 22.78 -14.31 10.99
CA LEU A 323 22.18 -12.98 10.98
C LEU A 323 21.22 -12.89 9.79
N LEU A 324 19.98 -12.46 10.04
CA LEU A 324 18.99 -12.27 8.99
C LEU A 324 19.47 -11.19 8.02
N ASN A 325 19.50 -11.53 6.73
CA ASN A 325 19.79 -10.59 5.66
C ASN A 325 18.46 -10.08 5.09
N HIS A 326 17.98 -8.95 5.62
CA HIS A 326 16.67 -8.38 5.30
C HIS A 326 16.70 -6.85 5.29
N ASN A 327 15.85 -6.25 4.44
CA ASN A 327 15.59 -4.81 4.42
C ASN A 327 14.07 -4.56 4.29
N GLY A 328 13.52 -3.64 5.09
CA GLY A 328 12.11 -3.25 5.05
C GLY A 328 11.18 -4.00 6.03
N ILE A 329 9.90 -4.13 5.66
CA ILE A 329 8.83 -4.72 6.48
C ILE A 329 9.01 -6.25 6.55
N ILE A 330 8.83 -6.85 7.73
CA ILE A 330 8.98 -8.31 7.92
C ILE A 330 7.65 -9.01 8.14
N SER A 331 7.50 -10.25 7.68
CA SER A 331 6.30 -11.04 7.99
C SER A 331 6.38 -11.69 9.37
N VAL A 332 5.26 -11.74 10.10
CA VAL A 332 5.12 -12.57 11.32
C VAL A 332 5.42 -14.06 11.09
N LYS A 333 5.27 -14.54 9.86
CA LYS A 333 5.60 -15.92 9.48
C LYS A 333 7.09 -16.23 9.63
N LEU A 334 7.96 -15.21 9.63
CA LEU A 334 9.40 -15.37 9.93
C LEU A 334 9.63 -16.00 11.31
N GLY A 335 8.78 -15.67 12.30
CA GLY A 335 8.84 -16.23 13.65
C GLY A 335 8.00 -17.48 13.88
N GLY A 336 7.38 -18.02 12.81
CA GLY A 336 6.60 -19.25 12.86
C GLY A 336 5.10 -19.08 13.02
N ALA A 337 4.57 -17.86 12.87
CA ALA A 337 3.13 -17.66 12.89
C ALA A 337 2.50 -18.35 11.68
N LYS A 338 1.45 -19.13 11.88
CA LYS A 338 0.79 -19.92 10.85
C LYS A 338 -0.38 -19.17 10.22
N GLY A 339 -1.23 -18.54 11.03
CA GLY A 339 -2.45 -17.90 10.54
C GLY A 339 -3.46 -18.92 9.97
N ASP A 340 -3.49 -20.13 10.51
CA ASP A 340 -4.31 -21.26 10.04
C ASP A 340 -5.68 -21.37 10.73
N GLY A 341 -5.99 -20.44 11.64
CA GLY A 341 -7.23 -20.42 12.42
C GLY A 341 -7.31 -21.45 13.54
N VAL A 342 -6.25 -22.21 13.80
CA VAL A 342 -6.22 -23.31 14.77
C VAL A 342 -5.03 -23.18 15.72
N THR A 343 -3.84 -22.94 15.19
CA THR A 343 -2.60 -22.82 15.95
C THR A 343 -2.56 -21.48 16.68
N ASP A 344 -2.24 -21.51 17.98
CA ASP A 344 -1.96 -20.29 18.73
C ASP A 344 -0.65 -19.64 18.26
N ASP A 345 -0.78 -18.48 17.63
CA ASP A 345 0.29 -17.71 17.02
C ASP A 345 0.89 -16.68 17.99
N PHE A 346 0.37 -16.52 19.21
CA PHE A 346 0.79 -15.49 20.16
C PHE A 346 2.32 -15.45 20.39
N ALA A 347 2.93 -16.61 20.66
CA ALA A 347 4.36 -16.70 20.92
C ALA A 347 5.21 -16.38 19.67
N ALA A 348 4.76 -16.84 18.49
CA ALA A 348 5.45 -16.60 17.23
C ALA A 348 5.41 -15.12 16.83
N ILE A 349 4.23 -14.50 16.94
CA ILE A 349 4.00 -13.09 16.66
C ILE A 349 4.81 -12.21 17.62
N THR A 350 4.75 -12.48 18.93
CA THR A 350 5.47 -11.70 19.95
C THR A 350 6.99 -11.73 19.73
N ARG A 351 7.53 -12.85 19.27
CA ARG A 351 8.95 -12.97 18.95
C ARG A 351 9.39 -12.04 17.80
N VAL A 352 8.57 -11.94 16.75
CA VAL A 352 8.84 -11.01 15.63
C VAL A 352 8.74 -9.57 16.08
N HIS A 353 7.75 -9.26 16.90
CA HIS A 353 7.52 -7.91 17.44
C HIS A 353 8.62 -7.41 18.36
N ALA A 354 9.26 -8.30 19.12
CA ALA A 354 10.41 -7.94 19.93
C ALA A 354 11.62 -7.53 19.07
N ALA A 355 11.70 -8.04 17.84
CA ALA A 355 12.79 -7.78 16.92
C ALA A 355 12.50 -6.60 15.99
N PHE A 356 11.29 -6.42 15.47
CA PHE A 356 11.00 -5.46 14.41
C PHE A 356 9.85 -4.50 14.74
N PRO A 357 10.00 -3.20 14.40
CA PRO A 357 8.92 -2.22 14.56
C PRO A 357 7.86 -2.33 13.44
N ASP A 358 8.25 -2.69 12.21
CA ASP A 358 7.36 -2.79 11.05
C ASP A 358 7.09 -4.24 10.65
N VAL A 359 5.82 -4.63 10.70
CA VAL A 359 5.40 -6.02 10.66
C VAL A 359 4.21 -6.21 9.74
N HIS A 360 4.38 -7.11 8.77
CA HIS A 360 3.35 -7.56 7.85
C HIS A 360 2.68 -8.85 8.35
N TYR A 361 1.35 -8.86 8.26
CA TYR A 361 0.49 -9.98 8.57
C TYR A 361 -0.20 -10.43 7.29
N PRO A 362 0.37 -11.42 6.57
CA PRO A 362 -0.24 -11.98 5.37
C PRO A 362 -1.66 -12.49 5.64
N ALA A 363 -2.43 -12.70 4.58
CA ALA A 363 -3.73 -13.35 4.65
C ALA A 363 -3.71 -14.62 5.52
N GLY A 364 -4.70 -14.74 6.41
CA GLY A 364 -4.78 -15.82 7.39
C GLY A 364 -5.57 -15.42 8.64
N ASN A 365 -5.95 -16.43 9.42
CA ASN A 365 -6.58 -16.24 10.72
C ASN A 365 -5.59 -16.58 11.84
N TYR A 366 -5.05 -15.57 12.49
CA TYR A 366 -4.08 -15.71 13.57
C TYR A 366 -4.82 -15.88 14.90
N VAL A 367 -4.75 -17.08 15.48
CA VAL A 367 -5.32 -17.30 16.82
C VAL A 367 -4.33 -16.77 17.84
N VAL A 368 -4.80 -15.97 18.81
CA VAL A 368 -3.92 -15.31 19.77
C VAL A 368 -4.44 -15.51 21.18
N SER A 369 -3.67 -16.23 22.00
CA SER A 369 -4.04 -16.58 23.38
C SER A 369 -3.82 -15.47 24.42
N ALA A 370 -3.24 -14.33 24.07
CA ALA A 370 -3.05 -13.21 24.99
C ALA A 370 -2.96 -11.86 24.26
N ARG A 371 -3.04 -10.75 25.00
CA ARG A 371 -2.88 -9.41 24.42
C ARG A 371 -1.51 -9.25 23.76
N LEU A 372 -1.49 -8.78 22.52
CA LEU A 372 -0.26 -8.36 21.83
C LEU A 372 0.12 -6.95 22.30
N GLN A 373 1.37 -6.77 22.73
CA GLN A 373 1.88 -5.48 23.21
C GLN A 373 3.08 -5.03 22.41
N HIS A 374 3.04 -3.79 21.91
CA HIS A 374 4.08 -3.15 21.11
C HIS A 374 4.50 -1.81 21.71
N VAL A 375 5.67 -1.34 21.32
CA VAL A 375 6.19 -0.01 21.67
C VAL A 375 6.48 0.73 20.37
N ALA A 376 6.06 1.98 20.28
CA ALA A 376 6.29 2.81 19.10
C ALA A 376 7.79 3.13 18.89
N PRO A 377 8.28 3.33 17.64
CA PRO A 377 7.51 3.31 16.39
C PRO A 377 7.04 1.90 16.04
N TYR A 378 5.83 1.80 15.48
CA TYR A 378 5.22 0.51 15.15
C TYR A 378 4.35 0.61 13.89
N GLY A 379 4.58 -0.31 12.95
CA GLY A 379 3.79 -0.45 11.74
C GLY A 379 3.15 -1.82 11.66
N MET A 380 1.82 -1.88 11.73
CA MET A 380 1.03 -3.07 11.44
C MET A 380 0.45 -2.97 10.03
N TYR A 381 0.86 -3.91 9.18
CA TYR A 381 0.40 -4.01 7.79
C TYR A 381 -0.34 -5.34 7.60
N GLY A 382 -1.66 -5.30 7.54
CA GLY A 382 -2.48 -6.44 7.15
C GLY A 382 -2.77 -6.43 5.64
N SER A 383 -3.32 -7.54 5.14
CA SER A 383 -3.70 -7.72 3.74
C SER A 383 -5.13 -7.25 3.43
N GLY A 384 -5.89 -6.80 4.43
CA GLY A 384 -7.24 -6.26 4.29
C GLY A 384 -8.22 -6.77 5.37
N VAL A 385 -9.31 -6.03 5.56
CA VAL A 385 -10.44 -6.44 6.42
C VAL A 385 -11.00 -7.78 5.92
N ASN A 386 -11.25 -8.72 6.83
CA ASN A 386 -11.64 -10.11 6.58
C ASN A 386 -10.62 -10.97 5.80
N ILE A 387 -9.43 -10.45 5.50
CA ILE A 387 -8.34 -11.20 4.85
C ILE A 387 -7.26 -11.54 5.86
N THR A 388 -6.80 -10.53 6.60
CA THR A 388 -5.97 -10.72 7.79
C THR A 388 -6.88 -10.64 9.01
N THR A 389 -7.09 -11.76 9.69
CA THR A 389 -7.95 -11.80 10.89
C THR A 389 -7.17 -12.24 12.11
N PHE A 390 -7.44 -11.62 13.25
CA PHE A 390 -6.92 -12.04 14.55
C PHE A 390 -8.07 -12.57 15.37
N THR A 391 -7.96 -13.77 15.92
CA THR A 391 -8.96 -14.34 16.84
C THR A 391 -8.36 -14.42 18.24
N PHE A 392 -8.73 -13.48 19.10
CA PHE A 392 -8.27 -13.44 20.49
C PHE A 392 -9.11 -14.37 21.37
N THR A 393 -8.46 -15.37 21.96
CA THR A 393 -9.14 -16.47 22.70
C THR A 393 -8.86 -16.50 24.19
N GLY A 394 -7.78 -15.86 24.66
CA GLY A 394 -7.39 -15.93 26.07
C GLY A 394 -7.99 -14.88 26.99
N ALA A 395 -7.47 -14.84 28.22
CA ALA A 395 -8.01 -14.00 29.30
C ALA A 395 -7.72 -12.50 29.10
N THR A 396 -6.59 -12.15 28.48
CA THR A 396 -6.28 -10.78 28.05
C THR A 396 -6.34 -10.72 26.53
N LYS A 397 -6.94 -9.65 25.97
CA LYS A 397 -7.25 -9.57 24.54
C LYS A 397 -6.85 -8.24 23.93
N GLY A 398 -6.71 -8.26 22.60
CA GLY A 398 -6.47 -7.10 21.74
C GLY A 398 -4.99 -6.83 21.46
N ILE A 399 -4.78 -5.74 20.73
CA ILE A 399 -3.47 -5.19 20.41
C ILE A 399 -3.32 -3.86 21.15
N ARG A 400 -2.23 -3.69 21.91
CA ARG A 400 -1.88 -2.44 22.58
C ARG A 400 -0.53 -1.94 22.06
N VAL A 401 -0.53 -0.77 21.44
CA VAL A 401 0.68 -0.08 20.99
C VAL A 401 0.97 1.06 21.95
N ILE A 402 2.08 0.95 22.68
CA ILE A 402 2.52 1.92 23.68
C ILE A 402 3.38 2.97 23.00
N GLN A 403 2.94 4.21 23.02
CA GLN A 403 3.75 5.35 22.61
C GLN A 403 4.51 5.86 23.83
N ASN A 404 5.82 5.60 23.90
CA ASN A 404 6.67 5.99 25.04
C ASN A 404 7.62 7.16 24.74
N SER A 405 7.63 7.65 23.50
CA SER A 405 8.48 8.79 23.08
C SER A 405 7.75 9.71 22.09
N ALA A 406 8.10 11.01 22.11
CA ALA A 406 7.53 12.02 21.22
C ALA A 406 7.69 11.69 19.73
N ALA A 407 8.81 11.04 19.36
CA ALA A 407 9.23 10.80 17.98
C ALA A 407 8.70 9.52 17.31
N GLY A 408 8.06 8.60 18.05
CA GLY A 408 7.61 7.31 17.50
C GLY A 408 6.19 7.36 16.95
N GLY A 409 6.01 7.24 15.63
CA GLY A 409 4.69 7.15 14.99
C GLY A 409 4.10 5.73 15.01
N VAL A 410 2.77 5.64 14.95
CA VAL A 410 2.05 4.36 14.82
C VAL A 410 1.28 4.32 13.50
N TYR A 411 1.48 3.25 12.73
CA TYR A 411 0.64 2.91 11.59
C TYR A 411 -0.04 1.57 11.86
N ALA A 412 -1.35 1.48 11.69
CA ALA A 412 -2.06 0.21 11.84
C ALA A 412 -3.16 0.09 10.79
N SER A 413 -3.07 -0.92 9.91
CA SER A 413 -4.04 -1.04 8.84
C SER A 413 -4.32 -2.46 8.36
N GLY A 414 -5.52 -2.67 7.83
CA GLY A 414 -5.87 -3.80 6.97
C GLY A 414 -6.14 -5.11 7.70
N ALA A 415 -6.84 -5.09 8.84
CA ALA A 415 -7.12 -6.29 9.61
C ALA A 415 -8.49 -6.30 10.29
N THR A 416 -9.00 -7.51 10.53
CA THR A 416 -10.16 -7.74 11.41
C THR A 416 -9.70 -8.30 12.76
N LEU A 417 -10.13 -7.68 13.85
CA LEU A 417 -9.83 -8.09 15.23
C LEU A 417 -11.08 -8.72 15.85
N LEU A 418 -11.02 -10.02 16.07
CA LEU A 418 -12.10 -10.84 16.60
C LEU A 418 -11.86 -11.20 18.07
N THR A 419 -12.91 -11.15 18.88
CA THR A 419 -12.93 -11.75 20.22
C THR A 419 -13.94 -12.89 20.26
N ASN A 420 -13.60 -13.98 20.94
CA ASN A 420 -14.50 -15.13 21.12
C ASN A 420 -15.47 -15.03 22.30
N SER A 421 -15.49 -13.90 23.01
CA SER A 421 -16.39 -13.66 24.13
C SER A 421 -16.80 -12.19 24.19
N ALA A 422 -17.94 -11.92 24.83
CA ALA A 422 -18.27 -10.57 25.26
C ALA A 422 -17.22 -10.07 26.26
N SER A 423 -16.88 -8.79 26.17
CA SER A 423 -16.02 -8.11 27.13
C SER A 423 -16.54 -6.70 27.37
N THR A 424 -16.36 -6.20 28.58
CA THR A 424 -16.64 -4.80 28.94
C THR A 424 -15.36 -3.97 29.14
N THR A 425 -14.19 -4.63 29.21
CA THR A 425 -12.91 -3.99 29.57
C THR A 425 -11.81 -4.17 28.52
N HIS A 426 -11.93 -5.17 27.63
CA HIS A 426 -10.95 -5.40 26.60
C HIS A 426 -11.18 -4.48 25.40
N VAL A 427 -10.06 -4.02 24.85
CA VAL A 427 -9.99 -3.17 23.67
C VAL A 427 -9.51 -4.00 22.50
N GLY A 428 -10.11 -3.88 21.32
CA GLY A 428 -9.63 -4.53 20.10
C GLY A 428 -8.25 -4.00 19.69
N LEU A 429 -8.16 -2.70 19.41
CA LEU A 429 -6.91 -1.98 19.16
C LEU A 429 -6.79 -0.76 20.07
N MET A 430 -5.72 -0.67 20.84
CA MET A 430 -5.41 0.47 21.70
C MET A 430 -4.11 1.13 21.26
N ILE A 431 -4.16 2.44 20.98
CA ILE A 431 -2.97 3.29 20.86
C ILE A 431 -2.86 4.08 22.16
N ASP A 432 -1.79 3.84 22.91
CA ASP A 432 -1.66 4.28 24.30
C ASP A 432 -0.46 5.22 24.49
N GLY A 433 -0.74 6.50 24.64
CA GLY A 433 0.23 7.56 24.91
C GLY A 433 0.34 7.92 26.38
N SER A 434 -0.37 7.23 27.28
CA SER A 434 -0.34 7.53 28.71
C SER A 434 1.07 7.54 29.33
N PRO A 435 2.07 6.75 28.88
CA PRO A 435 3.41 6.82 29.46
C PRO A 435 4.17 8.13 29.17
N GLN A 436 3.66 8.98 28.28
CA GLN A 436 4.23 10.29 27.98
C GLN A 436 3.64 11.40 28.84
N TYR A 437 2.51 11.11 29.49
CA TYR A 437 1.93 12.01 30.46
C TYR A 437 2.78 12.03 31.73
N ASN A 438 3.31 13.20 32.08
CA ASN A 438 4.17 13.41 33.24
C ASN A 438 3.45 14.09 34.41
N GLY A 439 2.12 14.22 34.37
CA GLY A 439 1.34 14.88 35.42
C GLY A 439 1.16 16.39 35.22
N ASP A 440 1.73 16.98 34.16
CA ASP A 440 1.60 18.39 33.83
C ASP A 440 1.13 18.57 32.38
N ASP A 441 -0.09 19.09 32.21
CA ASP A 441 -0.69 19.39 30.90
C ASP A 441 0.16 20.34 30.04
N THR A 442 1.14 21.04 30.62
CA THR A 442 2.03 21.92 29.86
C THR A 442 3.03 21.16 28.99
N ALA A 443 3.37 19.91 29.31
CA ALA A 443 4.37 19.14 28.53
C ALA A 443 3.88 18.75 27.13
N LEU A 444 2.59 18.44 26.95
CA LEU A 444 1.98 18.12 25.65
C LEU A 444 1.32 19.34 24.97
N ARG A 445 1.18 20.46 25.70
CA ARG A 445 0.80 21.77 25.15
C ARG A 445 1.98 22.49 24.47
N ILE A 446 3.22 22.03 24.64
CA ILE A 446 4.36 22.60 23.93
C ILE A 446 4.31 22.16 22.47
N ILE A 447 4.27 23.17 21.60
CA ILE A 447 4.22 23.12 20.13
C ILE A 447 5.13 22.03 19.52
N GLY A 448 6.25 21.67 20.17
CA GLY A 448 7.18 20.63 19.74
C GLY A 448 6.57 19.25 19.49
N ASP A 449 5.72 18.76 20.40
CA ASP A 449 5.16 17.40 20.32
C ASP A 449 3.90 17.32 19.41
N ARG A 450 3.29 18.47 19.10
CA ARG A 450 2.15 18.58 18.17
C ARG A 450 2.58 18.62 16.70
N THR A 451 3.86 18.85 16.40
CA THR A 451 4.35 19.04 15.02
C THR A 451 4.35 17.78 14.16
N ALA A 452 4.24 16.59 14.76
CA ALA A 452 4.30 15.32 14.04
C ALA A 452 3.02 14.48 14.21
N LYS A 453 2.59 13.82 13.13
CA LYS A 453 1.49 12.86 13.16
C LYS A 453 1.88 11.67 14.04
N ARG A 454 1.07 11.33 15.04
CA ARG A 454 1.44 10.36 16.08
C ARG A 454 0.86 8.97 15.86
N ALA A 455 -0.34 8.92 15.29
CA ALA A 455 -0.94 7.67 14.87
C ALA A 455 -1.80 7.87 13.61
N TYR A 456 -1.77 6.88 12.73
CA TYR A 456 -2.70 6.73 11.63
C TYR A 456 -3.22 5.29 11.62
N VAL A 457 -4.52 5.15 11.83
CA VAL A 457 -5.20 3.86 11.88
C VAL A 457 -6.22 3.81 10.74
N SER A 458 -6.16 2.79 9.88
CA SER A 458 -7.14 2.68 8.80
C SER A 458 -7.58 1.26 8.49
N HIS A 459 -8.78 1.07 7.94
CA HIS A 459 -9.23 -0.26 7.49
C HIS A 459 -9.15 -1.32 8.59
N ILE A 460 -9.67 -1.00 9.78
CA ILE A 460 -9.72 -1.92 10.92
C ILE A 460 -11.18 -2.25 11.23
N ASP A 461 -11.48 -3.54 11.30
CA ASP A 461 -12.77 -4.06 11.72
C ASP A 461 -12.67 -4.72 13.10
N THR A 462 -13.55 -4.36 14.03
CA THR A 462 -13.55 -4.91 15.40
C THR A 462 -14.90 -5.50 15.76
N ARG A 463 -14.96 -6.81 15.97
CA ARG A 463 -16.23 -7.52 16.26
C ARG A 463 -16.02 -8.84 16.99
N GLY A 464 -17.12 -9.48 17.40
CA GLY A 464 -17.10 -10.85 17.91
C GLY A 464 -17.03 -11.92 16.83
N THR A 465 -16.55 -13.11 17.19
CA THR A 465 -16.66 -14.31 16.33
C THR A 465 -18.11 -14.81 16.20
N THR A 466 -18.97 -14.45 17.16
CA THR A 466 -20.40 -14.73 17.18
C THR A 466 -21.17 -13.45 17.52
N ASP A 467 -22.49 -13.52 17.46
CA ASP A 467 -23.38 -12.39 17.81
C ASP A 467 -23.28 -12.04 19.31
N ASN A 468 -23.09 -13.05 20.17
CA ASN A 468 -22.95 -12.87 21.62
C ASN A 468 -21.51 -12.55 22.06
N ALA A 469 -20.60 -12.31 21.12
CA ALA A 469 -19.24 -11.89 21.39
C ALA A 469 -19.00 -10.47 20.87
N GLY A 470 -18.14 -9.72 21.54
CA GLY A 470 -17.89 -8.32 21.20
C GLY A 470 -16.87 -7.68 22.12
N TRP A 471 -16.25 -6.61 21.63
CA TRP A 471 -15.25 -5.86 22.38
C TRP A 471 -15.93 -4.91 23.37
N GLY A 472 -15.27 -4.66 24.50
CA GLY A 472 -15.70 -3.58 25.39
C GLY A 472 -15.47 -2.23 24.73
N MET A 473 -14.38 -2.12 23.97
CA MET A 473 -14.03 -0.98 23.15
C MET A 473 -13.43 -1.51 21.84
N GLY A 474 -13.96 -1.11 20.68
CA GLY A 474 -13.41 -1.55 19.40
C GLY A 474 -12.00 -1.00 19.20
N VAL A 475 -11.90 0.30 19.04
CA VAL A 475 -10.63 1.03 18.91
C VAL A 475 -10.55 2.11 19.98
N GLN A 476 -9.44 2.17 20.71
CA GLN A 476 -9.19 3.20 21.71
C GLN A 476 -7.93 4.02 21.36
N PHE A 477 -8.09 5.34 21.36
CA PHE A 477 -6.99 6.29 21.38
C PHE A 477 -6.89 6.86 22.79
N HIS A 478 -5.85 6.47 23.51
CA HIS A 478 -5.70 6.78 24.92
C HIS A 478 -4.54 7.73 25.19
N SER A 479 -4.80 8.98 25.59
CA SER A 479 -3.80 10.02 25.84
C SER A 479 -2.87 10.25 24.62
N ILE A 480 -3.45 10.29 23.41
CA ILE A 480 -2.73 10.53 22.15
C ILE A 480 -3.16 11.88 21.57
N ILE A 481 -2.19 12.65 21.06
CA ILE A 481 -2.42 13.90 20.33
C ILE A 481 -2.09 13.75 18.84
N ASN A 482 -2.63 14.62 17.98
CA ASN A 482 -2.34 14.64 16.54
C ASN A 482 -2.39 13.26 15.86
N PHE A 483 -3.56 12.63 15.92
CA PHE A 483 -3.81 11.34 15.27
C PHE A 483 -4.93 11.41 14.23
N SER A 484 -4.98 10.43 13.35
CA SER A 484 -6.06 10.26 12.39
C SER A 484 -6.51 8.81 12.37
N ALA A 485 -7.81 8.60 12.23
CA ALA A 485 -8.35 7.29 11.98
C ALA A 485 -9.43 7.33 10.91
N GLU A 486 -9.40 6.37 10.00
CA GLU A 486 -10.40 6.27 8.94
C GLU A 486 -10.76 4.86 8.51
N ASP A 487 -11.95 4.68 7.92
CA ASP A 487 -12.41 3.36 7.47
C ASP A 487 -12.39 2.33 8.60
N LEU A 488 -12.95 2.72 9.76
CA LEU A 488 -13.08 1.84 10.90
C LEU A 488 -14.49 1.27 10.94
N SER A 489 -14.60 -0.03 11.19
CA SER A 489 -15.87 -0.67 11.51
C SER A 489 -15.83 -1.32 12.88
N ASN A 490 -16.93 -1.19 13.62
CA ASN A 490 -17.10 -1.85 14.90
C ASN A 490 -18.47 -2.47 15.02
N ARG A 491 -18.52 -3.62 15.68
CA ARG A 491 -19.76 -4.24 16.12
C ARG A 491 -19.66 -4.61 17.60
N GLY A 492 -20.60 -4.10 18.38
CA GLY A 492 -20.76 -4.50 19.78
C GLY A 492 -21.28 -5.92 19.92
N VAL A 493 -21.68 -6.28 21.14
CA VAL A 493 -22.38 -7.53 21.41
C VAL A 493 -23.83 -7.37 20.96
N ILE A 494 -24.29 -8.23 20.06
CA ILE A 494 -25.70 -8.26 19.67
C ILE A 494 -26.46 -9.01 20.78
N PRO A 495 -27.35 -8.34 21.53
CA PRO A 495 -28.12 -9.01 22.56
C PRO A 495 -29.23 -9.87 21.95
N ALA A 496 -29.83 -10.75 22.75
CA ALA A 496 -30.91 -11.64 22.31
C ALA A 496 -32.12 -10.85 21.76
N ASN A 497 -32.48 -9.74 22.41
CA ASN A 497 -33.43 -8.78 21.88
C ASN A 497 -32.80 -7.39 21.74
N PRO A 498 -32.32 -7.01 20.54
CA PRO A 498 -31.68 -5.70 20.29
C PRO A 498 -32.65 -4.51 20.42
N LEU A 499 -33.94 -4.76 20.65
CA LEU A 499 -34.93 -3.71 20.82
C LEU A 499 -35.08 -3.28 22.28
N THR A 500 -34.89 -4.20 23.23
CA THR A 500 -35.14 -3.97 24.66
C THR A 500 -33.92 -4.15 25.55
N ASP A 501 -32.96 -4.96 25.11
CA ASP A 501 -31.80 -5.32 25.93
C ASP A 501 -30.70 -4.27 25.80
N ALA A 502 -29.90 -4.13 26.87
CA ALA A 502 -28.77 -3.20 26.86
C ALA A 502 -27.73 -3.63 25.82
N LEU A 503 -27.36 -2.68 24.95
CA LEU A 503 -26.25 -2.84 24.04
C LEU A 503 -24.94 -2.75 24.81
N ILE A 504 -23.97 -3.59 24.46
CA ILE A 504 -22.67 -3.66 25.14
C ILE A 504 -21.56 -3.36 24.14
N GLY A 505 -20.59 -2.56 24.59
CA GLY A 505 -19.39 -2.22 23.85
C GLY A 505 -19.45 -0.81 23.28
N HIS A 506 -18.28 -0.21 23.13
CA HIS A 506 -18.09 1.11 22.52
C HIS A 506 -17.34 0.95 21.21
N GLY A 507 -17.70 1.72 20.19
CA GLY A 507 -17.03 1.64 18.89
C GLY A 507 -15.62 2.22 18.91
N VAL A 508 -15.51 3.53 18.67
CA VAL A 508 -14.26 4.27 18.84
C VAL A 508 -14.31 5.00 20.17
N VAL A 509 -13.23 4.92 20.96
CA VAL A 509 -13.12 5.66 22.21
C VAL A 509 -11.90 6.55 22.20
N VAL A 510 -12.11 7.82 22.51
CA VAL A 510 -11.06 8.83 22.63
C VAL A 510 -11.03 9.28 24.07
N SER A 511 -10.01 8.87 24.82
CA SER A 511 -9.93 9.08 26.28
C SER A 511 -8.50 9.36 26.73
N GLY A 512 -8.28 9.79 27.97
CA GLY A 512 -6.95 10.00 28.51
C GLY A 512 -6.76 11.28 29.30
N ASN A 513 -5.71 11.29 30.13
CA ASN A 513 -5.31 12.43 30.97
C ASN A 513 -4.22 13.28 30.30
N GLY A 514 -3.59 12.79 29.22
CA GLY A 514 -2.52 13.50 28.51
C GLY A 514 -3.00 14.53 27.48
N ALA A 515 -3.99 15.37 27.80
CA ALA A 515 -4.53 16.42 26.91
C ALA A 515 -4.81 15.93 25.47
N VAL A 516 -5.86 15.12 25.28
CA VAL A 516 -6.21 14.55 23.97
C VAL A 516 -6.76 15.62 23.03
N VAL A 517 -5.92 16.06 22.10
CA VAL A 517 -6.20 17.16 21.17
C VAL A 517 -5.79 16.85 19.71
N ASP A 518 -6.34 17.61 18.77
CA ASP A 518 -6.02 17.58 17.33
C ASP A 518 -6.23 16.22 16.66
N PHE A 519 -7.39 15.63 16.82
CA PHE A 519 -7.68 14.33 16.21
C PHE A 519 -8.68 14.44 15.07
N SER A 520 -8.57 13.52 14.11
CA SER A 520 -9.54 13.39 13.03
C SER A 520 -10.03 11.95 12.93
N LEU A 521 -11.34 11.76 13.02
CA LEU A 521 -12.04 10.51 12.78
C LEU A 521 -12.90 10.67 11.53
N ARG A 522 -12.77 9.76 10.57
CA ARG A 522 -13.54 9.82 9.33
C ARG A 522 -14.00 8.44 8.88
N ARG A 523 -15.14 8.31 8.20
CA ARG A 523 -15.53 7.02 7.58
C ARG A 523 -15.61 5.92 8.65
N ILE A 524 -16.46 6.13 9.65
CA ILE A 524 -16.62 5.23 10.80
C ILE A 524 -18.00 4.56 10.76
N TRP A 525 -18.03 3.24 10.80
CA TRP A 525 -19.25 2.44 10.86
C TRP A 525 -19.38 1.71 12.18
N GLY A 526 -20.50 1.91 12.87
CA GLY A 526 -20.75 1.29 14.18
C GLY A 526 -22.10 0.60 14.23
N PHE A 527 -22.12 -0.63 14.74
CA PHE A 527 -23.32 -1.46 14.80
C PHE A 527 -23.51 -2.08 16.19
N TYR A 528 -24.75 -2.10 16.69
CA TYR A 528 -25.14 -2.85 17.90
C TYR A 528 -24.26 -2.58 19.13
N SER A 529 -23.88 -1.33 19.35
CA SER A 529 -22.99 -0.91 20.44
C SER A 529 -23.65 0.15 21.33
N ASP A 530 -23.20 0.27 22.58
CA ASP A 530 -23.68 1.32 23.49
C ASP A 530 -23.36 2.71 22.91
N THR A 531 -22.16 2.88 22.37
CA THR A 531 -21.79 4.10 21.65
C THR A 531 -21.18 3.78 20.29
N GLY A 532 -21.43 4.64 19.29
CA GLY A 532 -20.62 4.68 18.07
C GLY A 532 -19.24 5.26 18.38
N ILE A 533 -19.22 6.47 18.95
CA ILE A 533 -18.03 7.14 19.45
C ILE A 533 -18.26 7.56 20.91
N LEU A 534 -17.32 7.19 21.80
CA LEU A 534 -17.29 7.62 23.19
C LEU A 534 -16.11 8.57 23.44
N MET A 535 -16.41 9.68 24.11
CA MET A 535 -15.48 10.73 24.47
C MET A 535 -15.69 11.03 25.97
N PRO A 536 -15.13 10.20 26.87
CA PRO A 536 -15.54 10.20 28.27
C PRO A 536 -14.77 11.22 29.12
N ASP A 537 -13.70 11.82 28.59
CA ASP A 537 -12.80 12.76 29.27
C ASP A 537 -12.88 14.17 28.67
N TYR A 538 -11.96 15.05 29.06
CA TYR A 538 -11.78 16.35 28.40
C TYR A 538 -11.09 16.18 27.05
N LEU A 539 -11.74 16.61 25.97
CA LEU A 539 -11.21 16.59 24.61
C LEU A 539 -11.29 17.96 23.96
N GLU A 540 -10.33 18.27 23.08
CA GLU A 540 -10.29 19.57 22.40
C GLU A 540 -9.88 19.46 20.92
N GLY A 541 -10.54 20.25 20.05
CA GLY A 541 -10.14 20.38 18.65
C GLY A 541 -10.32 19.10 17.82
N GLY A 542 -11.29 18.26 18.16
CA GLY A 542 -11.56 17.00 17.48
C GLY A 542 -12.45 17.16 16.25
N HIS A 543 -12.12 16.44 15.18
CA HIS A 543 -12.78 16.48 13.88
C HIS A 543 -13.43 15.12 13.58
N ILE A 544 -14.75 15.06 13.41
CA ILE A 544 -15.49 13.80 13.20
C ILE A 544 -16.43 13.96 12.01
N TYR A 545 -16.23 13.16 10.95
CA TYR A 545 -16.96 13.29 9.68
C TYR A 545 -17.26 11.93 9.04
N ASP A 546 -18.28 11.87 8.18
CA ASP A 546 -18.65 10.69 7.39
C ASP A 546 -18.80 9.43 8.27
N TYR A 547 -19.80 9.39 9.14
CA TYR A 547 -20.04 8.22 9.97
C TYR A 547 -21.45 7.68 9.81
N GLU A 548 -21.60 6.38 10.10
CA GLU A 548 -22.87 5.69 10.07
C GLU A 548 -22.98 4.76 11.29
N PHE A 549 -23.93 5.08 12.16
CA PHE A 549 -24.18 4.29 13.37
C PHE A 549 -25.58 3.73 13.33
N VAL A 550 -25.70 2.40 13.45
CA VAL A 550 -26.98 1.70 13.34
C VAL A 550 -27.20 0.82 14.55
N ALA A 551 -28.40 0.95 15.14
CA ALA A 551 -28.78 0.23 16.35
C ALA A 551 -27.79 0.48 17.50
N VAL A 552 -27.48 1.75 17.76
CA VAL A 552 -26.64 2.17 18.89
C VAL A 552 -27.47 2.79 20.02
N ARG A 553 -26.99 2.79 21.26
CA ARG A 553 -27.68 3.54 22.33
C ARG A 553 -27.42 5.04 22.16
N TYR A 554 -26.16 5.40 21.94
CA TYR A 554 -25.71 6.74 21.61
C TYR A 554 -24.89 6.74 20.31
N GLY A 555 -25.07 7.73 19.44
CA GLY A 555 -24.19 7.90 18.29
C GLY A 555 -22.82 8.38 18.73
N ILE A 556 -22.73 9.66 19.07
CA ILE A 556 -21.54 10.31 19.62
C ILE A 556 -21.85 10.78 21.04
N LEU A 557 -21.06 10.31 22.02
CA LEU A 557 -21.26 10.63 23.43
C LEU A 557 -20.00 11.27 24.02
N GLY A 558 -20.04 12.59 24.21
CA GLY A 558 -19.08 13.38 24.98
C GLY A 558 -19.59 13.61 26.40
N ARG A 559 -19.34 12.66 27.31
CA ARG A 559 -19.85 12.70 28.68
C ARG A 559 -18.99 11.88 29.61
N TYR A 560 -18.79 12.37 30.83
CA TYR A 560 -18.16 11.59 31.90
C TYR A 560 -18.81 10.22 32.03
N THR A 561 -18.03 9.16 31.82
CA THR A 561 -18.48 7.78 31.90
C THR A 561 -17.70 7.07 32.99
N SER A 562 -18.38 6.75 34.09
CA SER A 562 -17.77 6.11 35.26
C SER A 562 -17.10 4.78 34.88
N GLY A 563 -15.90 4.54 35.40
CA GLY A 563 -15.11 3.34 35.13
C GLY A 563 -14.36 3.35 33.79
N ILE A 564 -14.63 4.31 32.89
CA ILE A 564 -13.89 4.49 31.62
C ILE A 564 -13.09 5.80 31.63
N SER A 565 -13.69 6.88 32.12
CA SER A 565 -13.01 8.16 32.29
C SER A 565 -11.86 8.04 33.28
N VAL A 566 -10.73 8.66 32.93
CA VAL A 566 -9.55 8.75 33.80
C VAL A 566 -9.45 10.10 34.51
N LEU A 567 -10.40 11.00 34.25
CA LEU A 567 -10.52 12.31 34.87
C LEU A 567 -11.71 12.37 35.83
N PRO A 568 -11.69 13.26 36.85
CA PRO A 568 -12.90 13.54 37.61
C PRO A 568 -13.96 14.22 36.73
N SER A 569 -15.23 13.95 37.01
CA SER A 569 -16.37 14.52 36.27
C SER A 569 -16.39 16.05 36.25
N SER A 570 -15.72 16.71 37.19
CA SER A 570 -15.61 18.17 37.27
C SER A 570 -14.90 18.79 36.07
N ILE A 571 -13.92 18.10 35.47
CA ILE A 571 -13.08 18.63 34.39
C ILE A 571 -13.35 18.01 33.02
N CYS A 572 -14.15 16.93 32.93
CA CYS A 572 -14.54 16.34 31.65
C CYS A 572 -15.37 17.32 30.81
N GLY A 573 -15.28 17.24 29.48
CA GLY A 573 -16.02 18.12 28.58
C GLY A 573 -15.49 18.10 27.15
N SER A 574 -16.02 18.97 26.31
CA SER A 574 -15.65 19.04 24.89
C SER A 574 -15.45 20.48 24.45
N LEU A 575 -14.26 20.84 24.00
CA LEU A 575 -13.94 22.19 23.52
C LEU A 575 -13.64 22.16 22.03
N GLY A 576 -14.29 23.02 21.24
CA GLY A 576 -13.92 23.16 19.82
C GLY A 576 -14.11 21.88 19.00
N MET A 577 -15.15 21.08 19.30
CA MET A 577 -15.41 19.85 18.54
C MET A 577 -16.09 20.16 17.22
N HIS A 578 -15.65 19.54 16.12
CA HIS A 578 -16.27 19.64 14.81
C HIS A 578 -16.88 18.29 14.42
N ILE A 579 -18.18 18.17 14.61
CA ILE A 579 -18.98 16.99 14.24
C ILE A 579 -19.75 17.34 12.97
N GLY A 580 -19.27 16.86 11.83
CA GLY A 580 -19.94 17.06 10.54
C GLY A 580 -20.75 15.85 10.11
N GLN A 581 -20.92 15.67 8.80
CA GLN A 581 -21.95 14.80 8.23
C GLN A 581 -21.93 13.36 8.75
N GLY A 582 -23.11 12.83 9.05
CA GLY A 582 -23.27 11.43 9.46
C GLY A 582 -24.72 11.00 9.58
N HIS A 583 -24.92 9.68 9.60
CA HIS A 583 -26.20 9.02 9.82
C HIS A 583 -26.18 8.29 11.16
N VAL A 584 -27.19 8.52 12.00
CA VAL A 584 -27.29 7.86 13.30
C VAL A 584 -28.69 7.32 13.50
N ASN A 585 -28.78 6.01 13.72
CA ASN A 585 -29.96 5.34 14.22
C ASN A 585 -29.71 4.90 15.65
N CYS A 586 -30.26 5.66 16.60
CA CYS A 586 -29.97 5.52 18.02
C CYS A 586 -31.22 5.40 18.91
N GLN A 587 -31.03 4.84 20.10
CA GLN A 587 -32.09 4.69 21.11
C GLN A 587 -32.19 5.88 22.07
N VAL A 588 -31.08 6.53 22.46
CA VAL A 588 -31.07 7.58 23.49
C VAL A 588 -30.61 8.92 22.96
N ALA A 589 -29.40 9.02 22.40
CA ALA A 589 -28.99 10.28 21.79
C ALA A 589 -28.15 10.13 20.52
N GLY A 590 -28.42 10.94 19.51
CA GLY A 590 -27.63 10.95 18.29
C GLY A 590 -26.24 11.54 18.55
N VAL A 591 -26.21 12.78 19.04
CA VAL A 591 -25.01 13.48 19.50
C VAL A 591 -25.30 14.08 20.87
N LEU A 592 -24.53 13.73 21.89
CA LEU A 592 -24.61 14.33 23.22
C LEU A 592 -23.25 14.83 23.64
N LEU A 593 -23.12 16.12 23.91
CA LEU A 593 -21.88 16.72 24.43
C LEU A 593 -22.17 17.49 25.73
N GLU A 594 -21.55 17.05 26.82
CA GLU A 594 -21.57 17.74 28.12
C GLU A 594 -20.39 18.70 28.28
N LYS A 595 -20.64 19.76 29.04
CA LYS A 595 -19.69 20.85 29.32
C LYS A 595 -19.00 21.34 28.05
N GLN A 596 -19.81 21.44 27.01
CA GLN A 596 -19.34 21.69 25.67
C GLN A 596 -19.17 23.20 25.44
N ASN A 597 -18.13 23.62 24.72
CA ASN A 597 -17.91 25.03 24.37
C ASN A 597 -17.34 25.12 22.95
N GLN A 598 -17.75 26.14 22.18
CA GLN A 598 -17.26 26.39 20.81
C GLN A 598 -17.36 25.17 19.87
N SER A 599 -18.37 24.31 20.08
CA SER A 599 -18.52 23.07 19.33
C SER A 599 -19.51 23.23 18.18
N HIS A 600 -19.23 22.54 17.07
CA HIS A 600 -20.00 22.57 15.84
C HIS A 600 -20.60 21.18 15.59
N VAL A 601 -21.93 21.07 15.57
CA VAL A 601 -22.66 19.86 15.19
C VAL A 601 -23.46 20.16 13.95
N VAL A 602 -23.02 19.66 12.80
CA VAL A 602 -23.58 20.04 11.50
C VAL A 602 -23.89 18.84 10.61
N ASN A 603 -24.86 18.98 9.70
CA ASN A 603 -25.18 17.99 8.66
C ASN A 603 -25.56 16.59 9.20
N GLN A 604 -26.36 16.56 10.25
CA GLN A 604 -26.74 15.31 10.91
C GLN A 604 -28.01 14.72 10.30
N ASN A 605 -28.03 13.41 10.10
CA ASN A 605 -29.23 12.64 9.76
C ASN A 605 -29.54 11.63 10.86
N ILE A 606 -30.45 11.97 11.77
CA ILE A 606 -30.67 11.21 13.02
C ILE A 606 -32.08 10.62 13.06
N TYR A 607 -32.13 9.31 13.25
CA TYR A 607 -33.33 8.53 13.46
C TYR A 607 -33.35 8.03 14.90
N LEU A 608 -34.40 8.39 15.62
CA LEU A 608 -34.62 7.97 17.00
C LEU A 608 -35.49 6.72 16.98
N GLN A 609 -34.87 5.56 17.11
CA GLN A 609 -35.54 4.27 17.26
C GLN A 609 -35.62 3.91 18.75
N THR A 610 -36.39 4.67 19.50
CA THR A 610 -36.73 4.38 20.90
C THR A 610 -37.64 3.15 20.98
N ARG A 611 -37.04 1.96 20.81
CA ARG A 611 -37.69 0.66 21.02
C ARG A 611 -37.45 0.12 22.44
N SER A 612 -36.55 0.78 23.19
CA SER A 612 -36.22 0.47 24.57
C SER A 612 -37.22 1.10 25.55
N ILE A 613 -37.41 0.46 26.71
CA ILE A 613 -38.18 0.98 27.86
C ILE A 613 -37.47 2.13 28.58
N ASP A 614 -36.22 2.45 28.22
CA ASP A 614 -35.41 3.51 28.80
C ASP A 614 -35.78 4.92 28.29
N ALA A 615 -35.04 5.93 28.76
CA ALA A 615 -35.22 7.37 28.59
C ALA A 615 -35.63 7.84 27.17
N PRO A 616 -36.28 9.02 27.05
CA PRO A 616 -36.65 9.60 25.76
C PRO A 616 -35.44 9.79 24.82
N GLY A 617 -35.66 9.58 23.52
CA GLY A 617 -34.65 9.78 22.50
C GLY A 617 -34.42 11.25 22.20
N ILE A 618 -33.17 11.65 21.95
CA ILE A 618 -32.77 13.03 21.65
C ILE A 618 -31.87 13.04 20.42
N CYS A 619 -32.12 13.89 19.41
CA CYS A 619 -31.17 13.94 18.29
C CYS A 619 -29.84 14.54 18.71
N VAL A 620 -29.87 15.79 19.17
CA VAL A 620 -28.67 16.54 19.56
C VAL A 620 -28.90 17.10 20.94
N TYR A 621 -28.01 16.81 21.87
CA TYR A 621 -28.06 17.34 23.22
C TYR A 621 -26.73 18.01 23.56
N LEU A 622 -26.75 19.34 23.62
CA LEU A 622 -25.62 20.12 24.10
C LEU A 622 -25.92 20.64 25.50
N THR A 623 -24.98 20.48 26.43
CA THR A 623 -25.13 21.01 27.79
C THR A 623 -23.88 21.70 28.32
N GLY A 624 -24.06 22.81 29.03
CA GLY A 624 -23.03 23.44 29.86
C GLY A 624 -21.90 24.17 29.14
N GLY A 625 -22.19 25.08 28.22
CA GLY A 625 -21.21 26.05 27.72
C GLY A 625 -21.70 26.88 26.52
N ASN A 626 -20.80 27.55 25.80
CA ASN A 626 -21.17 28.69 24.97
C ASN A 626 -20.64 28.63 23.53
N TRP A 627 -21.10 29.55 22.67
CA TRP A 627 -20.58 29.77 21.31
C TRP A 627 -20.60 28.56 20.38
N SER A 628 -21.54 27.64 20.61
CA SER A 628 -21.65 26.43 19.81
C SER A 628 -22.61 26.61 18.64
N THR A 629 -22.44 25.82 17.59
CA THR A 629 -23.28 25.85 16.39
C THR A 629 -23.92 24.49 16.20
N VAL A 630 -25.24 24.47 16.03
CA VAL A 630 -26.00 23.31 15.57
C VAL A 630 -26.65 23.69 14.25
N ASP A 631 -26.30 23.02 13.16
CA ASP A 631 -26.80 23.40 11.83
C ASP A 631 -27.16 22.19 10.97
N SER A 632 -28.20 22.33 10.14
CA SER A 632 -28.55 21.34 9.11
C SER A 632 -28.78 19.96 9.72
N ILE A 633 -29.71 19.89 10.66
CA ILE A 633 -30.06 18.68 11.40
C ILE A 633 -31.36 18.12 10.86
N PHE A 634 -31.38 16.86 10.46
CA PHE A 634 -32.59 16.09 10.24
C PHE A 634 -32.84 15.16 11.44
N CYS A 635 -34.06 15.20 11.95
CA CYS A 635 -34.50 14.48 13.14
C CYS A 635 -35.80 13.73 12.88
N ASN A 636 -35.78 12.41 12.97
CA ASN A 636 -37.02 11.64 12.88
C ASN A 636 -37.26 10.84 14.16
N GLY A 637 -38.31 11.19 14.90
CA GLY A 637 -38.87 10.33 15.93
C GLY A 637 -39.73 9.27 15.26
N ASP A 638 -39.33 8.00 15.24
CA ASP A 638 -40.12 6.97 14.56
C ASP A 638 -41.46 6.73 15.31
N SER A 639 -42.56 7.35 14.85
CA SER A 639 -43.88 7.23 15.48
C SER A 639 -44.54 5.86 15.28
N ALA A 640 -44.07 5.04 14.34
CA ALA A 640 -44.64 3.72 14.08
C ALA A 640 -44.14 2.65 15.06
N LEU A 641 -42.97 2.87 15.66
CA LEU A 641 -42.31 1.94 16.56
C LEU A 641 -42.11 2.48 17.98
N ASN A 642 -42.42 3.75 18.21
CA ASN A 642 -42.26 4.42 19.49
C ASN A 642 -43.57 4.45 20.29
N THR A 643 -43.56 3.85 21.48
CA THR A 643 -44.69 3.90 22.43
C THR A 643 -44.63 5.11 23.38
N LYS A 644 -43.58 5.93 23.32
CA LYS A 644 -43.38 7.13 24.17
C LYS A 644 -43.39 8.43 23.36
N SER A 645 -44.33 9.31 23.65
CA SER A 645 -44.51 10.64 23.04
C SER A 645 -43.43 11.70 23.39
N LEU A 646 -42.18 11.30 23.66
CA LEU A 646 -41.19 12.13 24.38
C LEU A 646 -39.89 12.42 23.59
N ASN A 647 -39.77 12.00 22.34
CA ASN A 647 -38.52 12.20 21.57
C ASN A 647 -38.27 13.68 21.29
N SER A 648 -37.04 14.17 21.48
CA SER A 648 -36.70 15.58 21.28
C SER A 648 -35.73 15.75 20.13
N GLY A 649 -35.83 16.87 19.41
CA GLY A 649 -34.88 17.23 18.37
C GLY A 649 -33.55 17.70 18.98
N VAL A 650 -33.35 19.01 19.03
CA VAL A 650 -32.17 19.64 19.63
C VAL A 650 -32.51 20.13 21.03
N ILE A 651 -31.71 19.74 22.02
CA ILE A 651 -31.77 20.27 23.38
C ILE A 651 -30.51 21.10 23.65
N LEU A 652 -30.72 22.34 24.08
CA LEU A 652 -29.73 23.20 24.69
C LEU A 652 -30.03 23.28 26.19
N SER A 653 -29.10 22.84 27.04
CA SER A 653 -29.23 22.94 28.50
C SER A 653 -28.07 23.73 29.09
N GLY A 654 -28.33 24.82 29.81
CA GLY A 654 -27.26 25.68 30.34
C GLY A 654 -26.33 26.22 29.24
N CYS A 655 -26.83 26.42 28.02
CA CYS A 655 -26.03 26.88 26.89
C CYS A 655 -26.25 28.36 26.60
N GLY A 656 -25.20 29.05 26.18
CA GLY A 656 -25.27 30.47 25.84
C GLY A 656 -24.61 30.88 24.55
N LEU A 657 -25.02 32.02 23.98
CA LEU A 657 -24.39 32.62 22.79
C LEU A 657 -24.22 31.65 21.61
N SER A 658 -25.05 30.61 21.55
CA SER A 658 -24.96 29.53 20.57
C SER A 658 -25.95 29.76 19.43
N THR A 659 -25.69 29.15 18.28
CA THR A 659 -26.51 29.24 17.08
C THR A 659 -27.14 27.89 16.77
N VAL A 660 -28.44 27.87 16.50
CA VAL A 660 -29.17 26.68 16.05
C VAL A 660 -29.96 27.01 14.79
N THR A 661 -29.58 26.43 13.66
CA THR A 661 -30.19 26.73 12.36
C THR A 661 -30.51 25.50 11.54
N ASN A 662 -31.45 25.64 10.60
CA ASN A 662 -31.74 24.62 9.59
C ASN A 662 -32.09 23.24 10.19
N VAL A 663 -32.85 23.23 11.29
CA VAL A 663 -33.30 21.99 11.93
C VAL A 663 -34.62 21.57 11.31
N SER A 664 -34.70 20.32 10.86
CA SER A 664 -35.91 19.72 10.31
C SER A 664 -36.23 18.41 11.01
N GLY A 665 -37.51 18.11 11.19
CA GLY A 665 -37.87 16.82 11.76
C GLY A 665 -39.35 16.55 11.94
N SER A 666 -39.67 15.32 12.31
CA SER A 666 -41.04 14.90 12.58
C SER A 666 -41.20 14.01 13.80
N SER A 667 -42.41 14.01 14.37
CA SER A 667 -42.82 13.11 15.45
C SER A 667 -41.99 13.28 16.72
N LEU A 668 -41.86 14.53 17.17
CA LEU A 668 -41.06 14.94 18.33
C LEU A 668 -41.94 15.62 19.39
N LEU A 669 -41.56 15.54 20.66
CA LEU A 669 -42.06 16.41 21.72
C LEU A 669 -41.77 17.88 21.40
N SER A 670 -40.52 18.19 21.10
CA SER A 670 -40.10 19.53 20.68
C SER A 670 -38.99 19.43 19.64
N ALA A 671 -39.06 20.23 18.59
CA ALA A 671 -37.96 20.29 17.62
C ALA A 671 -36.73 20.95 18.24
N ILE A 672 -36.93 22.02 19.01
CA ILE A 672 -35.90 22.67 19.84
C ILE A 672 -36.40 22.80 21.28
N THR A 673 -35.54 22.45 22.24
CA THR A 673 -35.78 22.70 23.67
C THR A 673 -34.61 23.50 24.25
N CYS A 674 -34.91 24.55 25.01
CA CYS A 674 -33.95 25.35 25.76
C CYS A 674 -34.25 25.28 27.26
N ILE A 675 -33.28 24.80 28.03
CA ILE A 675 -33.34 24.69 29.50
C ILE A 675 -32.20 25.53 30.06
N ASP A 676 -32.50 26.48 30.96
CA ASP A 676 -31.55 27.39 31.59
C ASP A 676 -30.54 28.02 30.61
N SER A 677 -30.99 28.25 29.38
CA SER A 677 -30.13 28.64 28.26
C SER A 677 -30.43 30.07 27.85
N SER A 678 -29.40 30.84 27.47
CA SER A 678 -29.55 32.27 27.26
C SER A 678 -28.81 32.84 26.05
N ASN A 679 -29.35 33.90 25.46
CA ASN A 679 -28.69 34.62 24.36
C ASN A 679 -28.37 33.76 23.12
N ASN A 680 -29.09 32.66 22.91
CA ASN A 680 -28.90 31.81 21.72
C ASN A 680 -29.66 32.38 20.52
N PHE A 681 -29.18 32.11 19.30
CA PHE A 681 -29.85 32.44 18.06
C PHE A 681 -30.43 31.17 17.42
N ILE A 682 -31.74 31.12 17.23
CA ILE A 682 -32.46 29.95 16.74
C ILE A 682 -33.26 30.36 15.50
N ASP A 683 -32.97 29.80 14.32
CA ASP A 683 -33.64 30.20 13.07
C ASP A 683 -33.85 29.03 12.09
N ASN A 684 -34.80 29.19 11.17
CA ASN A 684 -35.15 28.22 10.11
C ASN A 684 -35.43 26.80 10.62
N ILE A 685 -36.41 26.67 11.51
CA ILE A 685 -36.85 25.39 12.07
C ILE A 685 -38.05 24.84 11.29
N ARG A 686 -38.03 23.58 10.86
CA ARG A 686 -39.13 22.92 10.14
C ARG A 686 -39.57 21.66 10.86
N ALA A 687 -40.74 21.67 11.47
CA ALA A 687 -41.19 20.55 12.29
C ALA A 687 -42.58 20.06 11.88
N ALA A 688 -42.78 18.75 11.85
CA ALA A 688 -44.08 18.14 11.58
C ALA A 688 -44.48 17.15 12.67
N PHE A 689 -45.77 17.09 13.02
CA PHE A 689 -46.30 16.15 14.02
C PHE A 689 -45.60 16.25 15.38
N CYS A 690 -45.29 17.48 15.81
CA CYS A 690 -44.64 17.74 17.10
C CYS A 690 -45.61 18.34 18.12
N THR A 691 -45.31 18.22 19.43
CA THR A 691 -46.08 18.95 20.45
C THR A 691 -45.75 20.44 20.41
N HIS A 692 -44.47 20.79 20.39
CA HIS A 692 -43.97 22.16 20.23
C HIS A 692 -42.95 22.21 19.09
N ILE A 693 -42.82 23.33 18.39
CA ILE A 693 -41.66 23.53 17.52
C ILE A 693 -40.48 23.97 18.39
N ILE A 694 -40.68 24.98 19.21
CA ILE A 694 -39.67 25.50 20.13
C ILE A 694 -40.25 25.57 21.53
N ASN A 695 -39.52 25.02 22.51
CA ASN A 695 -39.86 25.06 23.92
C ASN A 695 -38.71 25.69 24.72
N THR A 696 -38.94 26.84 25.35
CA THR A 696 -37.96 27.50 26.24
C THR A 696 -38.41 27.50 27.71
N ASN A 697 -39.44 26.72 28.05
CA ASN A 697 -39.95 26.62 29.41
C ASN A 697 -38.93 25.90 30.31
N GLY A 698 -38.12 26.69 31.02
CA GLY A 698 -37.15 26.16 31.98
C GLY A 698 -36.08 27.17 32.34
N GLY A 699 -36.45 28.38 32.76
CA GLY A 699 -35.48 29.41 33.21
C GLY A 699 -34.67 30.08 32.10
N SER A 700 -34.92 29.74 30.84
CA SER A 700 -34.23 30.31 29.67
C SER A 700 -34.59 31.78 29.44
N VAL A 701 -33.61 32.62 29.06
CA VAL A 701 -33.81 34.07 28.90
C VAL A 701 -33.08 34.64 27.67
N ALA A 702 -33.63 35.70 27.06
CA ALA A 702 -32.99 36.42 25.95
C ALA A 702 -32.59 35.59 24.71
N ASN A 703 -33.18 34.40 24.50
CA ASN A 703 -32.99 33.64 23.26
C ASN A 703 -33.70 34.36 22.11
N LYS A 704 -33.05 34.43 20.94
CA LYS A 704 -33.53 35.09 19.72
C LYS A 704 -34.11 34.04 18.78
N ILE A 705 -35.42 34.07 18.55
CA ILE A 705 -36.13 33.04 17.79
C ILE A 705 -36.64 33.59 16.46
N GLY A 706 -36.07 33.12 15.36
CA GLY A 706 -36.42 33.49 13.99
C GLY A 706 -37.53 32.62 13.37
N ARG A 707 -37.32 32.28 12.10
CA ARG A 707 -38.25 31.57 11.20
C ARG A 707 -38.49 30.14 11.67
N ARG A 708 -39.75 29.74 11.58
CA ARG A 708 -40.20 28.39 11.90
C ARG A 708 -41.40 28.01 11.04
N TYR A 709 -41.54 26.73 10.73
CA TYR A 709 -42.61 26.19 9.92
C TYR A 709 -43.13 24.90 10.57
N GLY A 710 -44.41 24.88 10.89
CA GLY A 710 -45.08 23.76 11.55
C GLY A 710 -46.12 23.08 10.67
N GLN A 711 -46.21 21.76 10.72
CA GLN A 711 -47.35 20.99 10.21
C GLN A 711 -47.85 20.01 11.28
N GLY A 712 -49.16 19.93 11.52
CA GLY A 712 -49.72 18.93 12.44
C GLY A 712 -49.24 19.07 13.88
N ILE A 713 -49.00 20.30 14.35
CA ILE A 713 -48.58 20.60 15.72
C ILE A 713 -49.76 20.37 16.67
N THR A 714 -49.54 19.65 17.77
CA THR A 714 -50.59 19.26 18.72
C THR A 714 -50.66 20.14 19.97
N GLY A 715 -49.57 20.84 20.31
CA GLY A 715 -49.49 21.81 21.41
C GLY A 715 -49.29 23.25 20.92
N VAL A 716 -48.77 24.12 21.79
CA VAL A 716 -48.42 25.51 21.43
C VAL A 716 -47.17 25.49 20.55
N GLU A 717 -47.22 26.10 19.37
CA GLU A 717 -46.10 26.10 18.41
C GLU A 717 -44.79 26.60 19.04
N LEU A 718 -44.89 27.68 19.81
CA LEU A 718 -43.80 28.29 20.57
C LEU A 718 -44.19 28.35 22.05
N SER A 719 -43.62 27.46 22.85
CA SER A 719 -43.85 27.35 24.28
C SER A 719 -42.73 28.06 25.02
N VAL A 720 -42.96 29.30 25.46
CA VAL A 720 -41.91 30.17 25.98
C VAL A 720 -42.20 30.68 27.38
N SER A 721 -41.15 30.82 28.19
CA SER A 721 -41.17 31.53 29.45
C SER A 721 -40.04 32.57 29.51
N GLY A 722 -40.19 33.60 30.34
CA GLY A 722 -39.17 34.65 30.54
C GLY A 722 -39.04 35.66 29.38
N THR A 723 -37.88 36.34 29.30
CA THR A 723 -37.59 37.45 28.36
C THR A 723 -37.15 37.00 26.96
N THR A 724 -37.76 35.94 26.42
CA THR A 724 -37.41 35.42 25.09
C THR A 724 -37.78 36.42 23.99
N ILE A 725 -36.85 36.72 23.08
CA ILE A 725 -37.03 37.73 22.03
C ILE A 725 -37.43 37.04 20.72
N VAL A 726 -38.63 37.34 20.24
CA VAL A 726 -39.16 36.83 18.96
C VAL A 726 -39.31 38.02 18.02
N PRO A 727 -38.54 38.13 16.92
CA PRO A 727 -38.84 39.06 15.84
C PRO A 727 -40.30 39.01 15.41
N ALA A 728 -40.86 40.19 15.12
CA ALA A 728 -42.22 40.52 14.72
C ALA A 728 -42.84 39.69 13.56
N SER A 729 -42.10 38.77 12.96
CA SER A 729 -42.54 37.91 11.87
C SER A 729 -43.50 36.82 12.38
N THR A 730 -44.79 37.14 12.30
CA THR A 730 -45.94 36.24 12.21
C THR A 730 -45.96 35.06 13.20
N TYR A 731 -46.54 35.25 14.37
CA TYR A 731 -46.89 34.18 15.30
C TYR A 731 -48.13 33.43 14.79
N THR A 732 -47.97 32.16 14.41
CA THR A 732 -49.06 31.34 13.88
C THR A 732 -49.52 30.31 14.91
N LEU A 733 -50.83 30.14 15.06
CA LEU A 733 -51.43 29.10 15.89
C LEU A 733 -52.51 28.37 15.12
N SER A 734 -52.65 27.07 15.38
CA SER A 734 -53.74 26.24 14.87
C SER A 734 -54.47 25.57 16.01
N PHE A 735 -55.79 25.69 16.05
CA PHE A 735 -56.63 25.01 17.03
C PHE A 735 -57.91 24.49 16.36
N THR A 736 -58.50 23.48 16.99
CA THR A 736 -59.69 22.80 16.48
C THR A 736 -60.87 23.11 17.40
N ILE A 737 -61.97 23.61 16.84
CA ILE A 737 -63.18 23.93 17.59
C ILE A 737 -64.27 22.93 17.24
N ALA A 738 -64.89 22.35 18.26
CA ALA A 738 -66.14 21.61 18.14
C ALA A 738 -67.29 22.48 18.64
N PHE A 739 -68.14 22.95 17.73
CA PHE A 739 -69.32 23.74 18.09
C PHE A 739 -70.42 22.80 18.61
N SER A 740 -70.48 22.59 19.94
CA SER A 740 -71.55 21.84 20.58
C SER A 740 -72.55 22.79 21.26
N GLY A 741 -73.50 23.32 20.49
CA GLY A 741 -74.64 24.09 21.02
C GLY A 741 -74.33 25.49 21.56
N GLN A 742 -73.15 26.06 21.26
CA GLN A 742 -72.74 27.41 21.69
C GLN A 742 -72.84 28.41 20.53
N ALA A 743 -73.37 29.61 20.78
CA ALA A 743 -73.49 30.68 19.77
C ALA A 743 -72.18 31.43 19.50
N THR A 744 -71.26 31.43 20.49
CA THR A 744 -69.94 32.05 20.40
C THR A 744 -68.94 31.19 21.18
N PHE A 745 -67.81 30.89 20.57
CA PHE A 745 -66.67 30.23 21.22
C PHE A 745 -65.63 31.27 21.60
N VAL A 746 -65.11 31.19 22.83
CA VAL A 746 -64.04 32.06 23.30
C VAL A 746 -62.77 31.24 23.47
N GLN A 747 -61.73 31.59 22.73
CA GLN A 747 -60.40 31.00 22.87
C GLN A 747 -59.45 32.03 23.47
N ASP A 748 -58.90 31.70 24.63
CA ASP A 748 -57.72 32.39 25.14
C ASP A 748 -56.50 31.87 24.38
N ILE A 749 -55.78 32.78 23.74
CA ILE A 749 -54.49 32.51 23.12
C ILE A 749 -53.41 33.12 24.01
N PRO A 750 -52.56 32.31 24.64
CA PRO A 750 -51.43 32.84 25.37
C PRO A 750 -50.48 33.54 24.39
N LEU A 751 -50.28 34.84 24.61
CA LEU A 751 -49.24 35.61 23.93
C LEU A 751 -48.01 35.63 24.83
N PRO A 752 -46.79 35.41 24.29
CA PRO A 752 -45.59 35.56 25.09
C PRO A 752 -45.47 36.98 25.65
N ASP A 753 -45.12 37.06 26.93
CA ASP A 753 -44.94 38.32 27.65
C ASP A 753 -43.86 39.18 26.95
N GLY A 754 -44.16 40.47 26.73
CA GLY A 754 -43.25 41.39 26.04
C GLY A 754 -43.07 41.17 24.53
N MET A 755 -43.83 40.28 23.88
CA MET A 755 -43.70 40.02 22.43
C MET A 755 -44.19 41.16 21.53
N PHE A 756 -45.11 42.00 22.01
CA PHE A 756 -45.68 43.10 21.24
C PHE A 756 -45.59 44.42 22.01
N ALA A 757 -44.95 45.43 21.41
CA ALA A 757 -44.84 46.78 21.98
C ALA A 757 -46.11 47.64 21.79
N SER A 758 -47.06 47.16 20.97
CA SER A 758 -48.36 47.78 20.69
C SER A 758 -49.40 46.69 20.38
N THR A 759 -50.67 47.05 20.21
CA THR A 759 -51.68 46.12 19.65
C THR A 759 -51.17 45.52 18.34
N PRO A 760 -51.11 44.18 18.22
CA PRO A 760 -50.62 43.54 17.01
C PRO A 760 -51.66 43.55 15.89
N ASP A 761 -51.21 43.55 14.64
CA ASP A 761 -52.04 43.32 13.46
C ASP A 761 -52.42 41.83 13.36
N PHE A 762 -53.65 41.57 12.94
CA PHE A 762 -54.25 40.24 12.96
C PHE A 762 -54.69 39.78 11.57
N GLY A 763 -54.21 38.61 11.16
CA GLY A 763 -54.71 37.85 10.01
C GLY A 763 -55.26 36.49 10.44
N TYR A 764 -56.28 35.98 9.75
CA TYR A 764 -56.86 34.67 10.05
C TYR A 764 -57.12 33.88 8.77
N LEU A 765 -57.08 32.55 8.89
CA LEU A 765 -57.39 31.61 7.83
C LEU A 765 -58.28 30.51 8.41
N VAL A 766 -59.49 30.38 7.87
CA VAL A 766 -60.47 29.37 8.32
C VAL A 766 -60.56 28.28 7.28
N ALA A 767 -60.27 27.04 7.68
CA ALA A 767 -60.49 25.87 6.85
C ALA A 767 -61.69 25.09 7.42
N ALA A 768 -62.86 25.30 6.83
CA ALA A 768 -64.08 24.58 7.16
C ALA A 768 -64.50 23.70 5.96
N ASN A 769 -65.05 22.51 6.23
CA ASN A 769 -65.77 21.75 5.21
C ASN A 769 -67.12 22.45 4.93
N GLY A 770 -67.17 23.27 3.87
CA GLY A 770 -68.40 23.94 3.39
C GLY A 770 -68.38 25.47 3.50
N SER A 771 -69.37 26.12 2.88
CA SER A 771 -69.50 27.59 2.71
C SER A 771 -69.94 28.36 3.98
N ILE A 772 -69.48 27.96 5.17
CA ILE A 772 -69.88 28.59 6.43
C ILE A 772 -68.91 29.72 6.77
N GLY A 773 -69.41 30.95 6.83
CA GLY A 773 -68.64 32.13 7.25
C GLY A 773 -68.64 32.30 8.78
N PHE A 774 -67.53 32.82 9.32
CA PHE A 774 -67.34 33.09 10.75
C PHE A 774 -67.00 34.56 11.01
N ASN A 775 -67.61 35.15 12.03
CA ASN A 775 -67.18 36.39 12.65
C ASN A 775 -66.09 36.07 13.66
N ILE A 776 -64.93 36.70 13.49
CA ILE A 776 -63.80 36.57 14.42
C ILE A 776 -63.50 37.96 14.96
N GLN A 777 -63.73 38.15 16.25
CA GLN A 777 -63.35 39.36 16.97
C GLN A 777 -62.16 39.05 17.88
N TYR A 778 -61.13 39.87 17.78
CA TYR A 778 -59.94 39.80 18.61
C TYR A 778 -59.92 40.95 19.61
N VAL A 779 -59.58 40.65 20.86
CA VAL A 779 -59.32 41.65 21.89
C VAL A 779 -57.93 41.38 22.48
N TYR A 780 -57.02 42.34 22.29
CA TYR A 780 -55.76 42.39 23.04
C TYR A 780 -56.01 43.06 24.39
N ASP A 781 -55.74 42.35 25.47
CA ASP A 781 -55.79 42.95 26.80
C ASP A 781 -54.39 43.44 27.20
N ALA A 782 -54.16 44.74 27.02
CA ALA A 782 -52.91 45.39 27.39
C ALA A 782 -52.62 45.32 28.91
N SER A 783 -53.61 45.00 29.75
CA SER A 783 -53.44 44.89 31.20
C SER A 783 -52.97 43.50 31.68
N SER A 784 -53.07 42.46 30.84
CA SER A 784 -52.64 41.11 31.20
C SER A 784 -51.35 40.65 30.50
N ALA A 785 -50.84 41.36 29.49
CA ALA A 785 -49.59 41.15 28.71
C ALA A 785 -49.34 39.74 28.15
N THR A 786 -50.21 38.78 28.46
CA THR A 786 -49.95 37.34 28.34
C THR A 786 -51.07 36.61 27.60
N ASN A 787 -52.19 37.28 27.29
CA ASN A 787 -53.34 36.64 26.65
C ASN A 787 -54.03 37.54 25.62
N ALA A 788 -54.37 36.91 24.49
CA ALA A 788 -55.22 37.40 23.41
C ALA A 788 -56.56 36.66 23.46
N LYS A 789 -57.69 37.37 23.50
CA LYS A 789 -59.02 36.72 23.48
C LYS A 789 -59.61 36.73 22.08
N PHE A 790 -60.02 35.55 21.62
CA PHE A 790 -60.71 35.38 20.35
C PHE A 790 -62.16 34.99 20.59
N PHE A 791 -63.08 35.79 20.06
CA PHE A 791 -64.50 35.49 20.01
C PHE A 791 -64.82 35.02 18.59
N ILE A 792 -65.25 33.78 18.47
CA ILE A 792 -65.55 33.13 17.19
C ILE A 792 -67.02 32.76 17.17
N SER A 793 -67.77 33.38 16.27
CA SER A 793 -69.22 33.14 16.10
C SER A 793 -69.52 32.84 14.63
N PRO A 794 -70.44 31.92 14.30
CA PRO A 794 -70.91 31.77 12.93
C PRO A 794 -71.60 33.06 12.44
N ILE A 795 -71.43 33.44 11.16
CA ILE A 795 -72.09 34.63 10.58
C ILE A 795 -73.61 34.46 10.47
N SER A 796 -74.09 33.21 10.32
CA SER A 796 -75.52 32.89 10.30
C SER A 796 -75.96 32.18 11.58
N PRO A 797 -76.92 32.74 12.34
CA PRO A 797 -77.43 32.14 13.58
C PRO A 797 -78.17 30.79 13.40
N ALA A 798 -78.33 30.29 12.17
CA ALA A 798 -79.17 29.14 11.86
C ALA A 798 -78.43 27.91 11.30
N ALA A 799 -77.10 27.92 11.22
CA ALA A 799 -76.38 26.71 10.86
C ALA A 799 -76.33 25.78 12.08
N ASN A 800 -77.15 24.73 12.08
CA ASN A 800 -76.96 23.54 12.90
C ASN A 800 -75.56 22.99 12.59
N LEU A 801 -74.54 23.47 13.30
CA LEU A 801 -73.17 22.96 13.26
C LEU A 801 -73.16 21.63 14.03
N GLY A 802 -73.90 20.64 13.55
CA GLY A 802 -73.89 19.29 14.11
C GLY A 802 -72.47 18.75 14.08
N SER A 803 -71.85 18.62 15.25
CA SER A 803 -70.50 18.08 15.50
C SER A 803 -69.42 18.46 14.45
N ALA A 804 -69.52 19.64 13.83
CA ALA A 804 -68.59 20.06 12.80
C ALA A 804 -67.28 20.48 13.46
N VAL A 805 -66.20 19.79 13.10
CA VAL A 805 -64.84 20.08 13.55
C VAL A 805 -64.24 21.10 12.59
N VAL A 806 -64.04 22.34 13.04
CA VAL A 806 -63.49 23.43 12.22
C VAL A 806 -62.08 23.77 12.70
N ARG A 807 -61.13 23.85 11.76
CA ARG A 807 -59.74 24.24 12.05
C ARG A 807 -59.57 25.73 11.79
N PHE A 808 -59.07 26.43 12.80
CA PHE A 808 -58.74 27.85 12.72
C PHE A 808 -57.23 27.99 12.76
N GLY A 809 -56.69 28.73 11.77
CA GLY A 809 -55.33 29.24 11.78
C GLY A 809 -55.37 30.74 12.03
N CYS A 810 -54.62 31.23 13.02
CA CYS A 810 -54.48 32.66 13.25
C CYS A 810 -53.02 33.09 13.16
N SER A 811 -52.77 34.19 12.48
CA SER A 811 -51.45 34.78 12.29
C SER A 811 -51.43 36.18 12.90
N VAL A 812 -50.59 36.38 13.92
CA VAL A 812 -50.45 37.66 14.62
C VAL A 812 -49.11 38.28 14.23
N SER A 813 -49.12 39.48 13.65
CA SER A 813 -47.91 40.22 13.27
C SER A 813 -47.89 41.58 13.98
N GLY A 814 -46.79 41.93 14.63
CA GLY A 814 -46.62 43.24 15.29
C GLY A 814 -45.43 44.00 14.70
N LYS A 815 -45.18 45.23 15.16
CA LYS A 815 -43.90 45.92 14.93
C LYS A 815 -42.94 45.65 16.07
#